data_AF-K9S9R2-F1
#
_entry.id   AF-K9S9R2-F1
#
_cell.length_a   1.000
_cell.length_b   1.000
_cell.length_c   1.000
_cell.angle_alpha   90.00
_cell.angle_beta   90.00
_cell.angle_gamma   90.00
#
_symmetry.space_group_name_H-M   'P 1'
#
loop_
_entity.id
_entity.type
_entity.pdbx_description
1 polymer ?
#
loop_
_entity_poly.entity_id
_entity_poly.type
_entity_poly.pdbx_seq_one_letter_code
_entity_poly.pdbx_strand_id
1 'polypeptide(L)'
;MTVKASHLKLIEEETQALLDWAASVEQSDDTYFGKAQTLARRLGAHYRADGLTAFGFWTPELLAEVLRPREIYLEVFTPVDEVDLRSPEQTVVFRRDRLRLRQQGEYFWGVVGGLRAGRRDRLGSLYWMRFEDPHGNLQIIRDSLAESLPFGVFAPAEVYDWETLQAERADLDYFRRTGRAIAESPENSELPRVPAPLNILQLHVGTASPEGTFEGITAIFRRISEKLAAGETLTPAEENYIGYDAVQLLPVEPTIEYRDDNSPESEFFAQLPVDDDSDQVEVRLRKPITQDWGYDVPILGSAATNPALLGSLRPDEAIEFISTLHTFSAGPIQLIYDLVYGHADNQAEQLINRQFLKGPNMYGQDLNHQLPTVRAILLEMQRRKINTGADGIRVDGGQDFRFFNPLSGRIEYDDAYLLAMSDVVQEIGGYQRLMFTIFEDGRPWPQEGWEETSTYRELTELRPESYQWGPLIFAHNTPTLEKFWDQKWRRVCEVMYQGDRWITGCANHDTVRRGNQVDPQGPVNRNLGETLPEVLDNAYDNPAVTLWVYGFSPGLPMDFLNALMRSPWLFFRNTDERYGVKVVSEEVGFLDWQVTPELYDHADLFPRLKSLGFETLGPLREFAKALQTTMVETDCNLNAVVEACQTCLDSDSAACGVSALKSLRQSQQVPFAEQLDIPKLKAFALMFMEDCYEACNVSRDEAHLSPEQTAFNRSLRKFRRSRPWLRENLSGGDRFNRISEEKQSLFYGWRANPEQPEDQVVMAAHMGGEPLTVTLGDWLQLDLGEWKVAIASPGLQESGAIDDLRLFELKDSQAVLLVRA
;
A
#
# COMPACT_ATOMS: atom_id res chain seq x y z
N MET A 1 15.62 -2.24 51.51
CA MET A 1 16.35 -1.93 50.26
C MET A 1 15.99 -0.51 49.86
N THR A 2 17.01 0.32 49.68
CA THR A 2 16.85 1.74 49.37
C THR A 2 16.62 1.86 47.87
N VAL A 3 15.37 2.08 47.45
CA VAL A 3 15.01 2.46 46.07
C VAL A 3 15.83 3.71 45.75
N LYS A 4 16.82 3.60 44.86
CA LYS A 4 17.43 4.81 44.28
C LYS A 4 16.31 5.52 43.52
N ALA A 5 16.12 6.81 43.79
CA ALA A 5 15.05 7.57 43.19
C ALA A 5 15.13 7.50 41.66
N SER A 6 14.02 7.14 40.99
CA SER A 6 13.91 7.20 39.53
C SER A 6 14.37 8.57 39.05
N HIS A 7 15.14 8.58 37.96
CA HIS A 7 15.55 9.83 37.31
C HIS A 7 14.35 10.53 36.66
N LEU A 8 13.31 9.76 36.33
CA LEU A 8 12.05 10.26 35.82
C LEU A 8 11.13 10.63 36.97
N LYS A 9 10.35 11.70 36.78
CA LYS A 9 9.40 12.16 37.80
C LYS A 9 8.07 12.50 37.16
N LEU A 10 7.00 12.02 37.78
CA LEU A 10 5.66 12.54 37.52
C LEU A 10 5.59 13.97 38.05
N ILE A 11 5.28 14.92 37.18
CA ILE A 11 5.13 16.33 37.54
C ILE A 11 3.70 16.52 38.02
N GLU A 12 3.50 16.57 39.33
CA GLU A 12 2.17 16.52 39.96
C GLU A 12 1.25 17.66 39.50
N GLU A 13 1.75 18.90 39.41
CA GLU A 13 0.96 20.07 38.98
C GLU A 13 0.48 19.94 37.53
N GLU A 14 1.39 19.64 36.60
CA GLU A 14 1.08 19.44 35.19
C GLU A 14 0.19 18.20 34.96
N THR A 15 0.38 17.15 35.76
CA THR A 15 -0.48 15.97 35.73
C THR A 15 -1.89 16.29 36.21
N GLN A 16 -2.04 17.08 37.27
CA GLN A 16 -3.35 17.52 37.75
C GLN A 16 -4.04 18.39 36.69
N ALA A 17 -3.31 19.29 36.03
CA ALA A 17 -3.87 20.10 34.94
C ALA A 17 -4.38 19.24 33.76
N LEU A 18 -3.68 18.15 33.43
CA LEU A 18 -4.12 17.19 32.40
C LEU A 18 -5.39 16.44 32.83
N LEU A 19 -5.48 16.01 34.08
CA LEU A 19 -6.67 15.36 34.65
C LEU A 19 -7.88 16.29 34.73
N ASP A 20 -7.67 17.54 35.12
CA ASP A 20 -8.72 18.55 35.18
C ASP A 20 -9.25 18.87 33.77
N TRP A 21 -8.36 18.93 32.77
CA TRP A 21 -8.75 19.04 31.37
C TRP A 21 -9.60 17.85 30.93
N ALA A 22 -9.15 16.62 31.15
CA ALA A 22 -9.89 15.42 30.75
C ALA A 22 -11.26 15.35 31.45
N ALA A 23 -11.34 15.67 32.75
CA ALA A 23 -12.60 15.78 33.48
C ALA A 23 -13.55 16.82 32.84
N SER A 24 -13.01 17.98 32.42
CA SER A 24 -13.82 19.02 31.78
C SER A 24 -14.41 18.57 30.44
N VAL A 25 -13.68 17.75 29.68
CA VAL A 25 -14.17 17.16 28.42
C VAL A 25 -15.28 16.14 28.71
N GLU A 26 -15.07 15.24 29.67
CA GLU A 26 -16.07 14.24 30.07
C GLU A 26 -17.37 14.88 30.58
N GLN A 27 -17.26 15.99 31.32
CA GLN A 27 -18.38 16.75 31.89
C GLN A 27 -19.05 17.73 30.92
N SER A 28 -18.50 17.91 29.72
CA SER A 28 -19.09 18.79 28.70
C SER A 28 -20.45 18.29 28.19
N ASP A 29 -21.21 19.17 27.53
CA ASP A 29 -22.50 18.83 26.90
C ASP A 29 -22.36 18.17 25.50
N ASP A 30 -21.14 17.84 25.08
CA ASP A 30 -20.88 17.20 23.79
C ASP A 30 -21.37 15.74 23.75
N THR A 31 -21.56 15.23 22.54
CA THR A 31 -21.88 13.81 22.28
C THR A 31 -20.76 12.90 22.78
N TYR A 32 -21.07 11.62 23.05
CA TYR A 32 -20.04 10.63 23.40
C TYR A 32 -18.91 10.55 22.36
N PHE A 33 -19.25 10.68 21.07
CA PHE A 33 -18.26 10.69 20.01
C PHE A 33 -17.40 11.95 20.01
N GLY A 34 -17.98 13.14 20.15
CA GLY A 34 -17.22 14.40 20.22
C GLY A 34 -16.29 14.49 21.44
N LYS A 35 -16.75 14.00 22.60
CA LYS A 35 -15.90 13.80 23.79
C LYS A 35 -14.72 12.88 23.50
N ALA A 36 -14.99 11.72 22.90
CA ALA A 36 -13.95 10.77 22.54
C ALA A 36 -12.95 11.33 21.52
N GLN A 37 -13.41 12.10 20.52
CA GLN A 37 -12.53 12.78 19.56
C GLN A 37 -11.60 13.77 20.26
N THR A 38 -12.10 14.50 21.26
CA THR A 38 -11.30 15.45 22.03
C THR A 38 -10.27 14.74 22.92
N LEU A 39 -10.66 13.66 23.60
CA LEU A 39 -9.76 12.87 24.44
C LEU A 39 -8.68 12.15 23.61
N ALA A 40 -9.04 11.58 22.45
CA ALA A 40 -8.12 10.85 21.57
C ALA A 40 -6.90 11.70 21.17
N ARG A 41 -7.06 13.01 20.99
CA ARG A 41 -5.96 13.94 20.66
C ARG A 41 -4.82 13.97 21.68
N ARG A 42 -5.04 13.54 22.93
CA ARG A 42 -4.01 13.49 23.97
C ARG A 42 -3.56 12.08 24.36
N LEU A 43 -4.08 11.05 23.70
CA LEU A 43 -3.61 9.68 23.88
C LEU A 43 -2.20 9.48 23.28
N GLY A 44 -1.47 8.47 23.74
CA GLY A 44 -0.07 8.23 23.42
C GLY A 44 0.88 9.19 24.14
N ALA A 45 2.12 9.27 23.67
CA ALA A 45 3.13 10.20 24.18
C ALA A 45 3.18 11.51 23.39
N HIS A 46 3.20 12.65 24.09
CA HIS A 46 3.34 13.98 23.51
C HIS A 46 4.54 14.68 24.15
N TYR A 47 5.67 14.72 23.44
CA TYR A 47 6.84 15.49 23.87
C TYR A 47 6.62 16.98 23.66
N ARG A 48 6.95 17.79 24.67
CA ARG A 48 6.75 19.25 24.69
C ARG A 48 8.09 19.97 24.58
N ALA A 49 8.08 21.18 24.02
CA ALA A 49 9.24 22.07 23.96
C ALA A 49 9.92 22.39 25.32
N ASP A 50 9.21 22.26 26.44
CA ASP A 50 9.78 22.44 27.80
C ASP A 50 10.48 21.18 28.35
N GLY A 51 10.55 20.10 27.56
CA GLY A 51 11.18 18.84 27.93
C GLY A 51 10.31 17.90 28.76
N LEU A 52 9.03 18.21 28.95
CA LEU A 52 8.05 17.32 29.56
C LEU A 52 7.38 16.43 28.50
N THR A 53 6.90 15.26 28.92
CA THR A 53 6.09 14.38 28.06
C THR A 53 4.75 14.10 28.74
N ALA A 54 3.65 14.40 28.05
CA ALA A 54 2.32 13.98 28.48
C ALA A 54 2.01 12.59 27.92
N PHE A 55 1.45 11.72 28.75
CA PHE A 55 0.98 10.39 28.38
C PHE A 55 -0.53 10.28 28.60
N GLY A 56 -1.21 9.62 27.66
CA GLY A 56 -2.59 9.19 27.77
C GLY A 56 -2.78 7.77 27.26
N PHE A 57 -3.44 6.90 28.01
CA PHE A 57 -3.82 5.56 27.56
C PHE A 57 -5.31 5.35 27.76
N TRP A 58 -5.99 4.76 26.78
CA TRP A 58 -7.35 4.27 26.92
C TRP A 58 -7.32 2.76 27.20
N THR A 59 -7.85 2.38 28.36
CA THR A 59 -7.63 1.06 28.97
C THR A 59 -8.93 0.54 29.60
N PRO A 60 -10.00 0.39 28.81
CA PRO A 60 -11.31 0.02 29.34
C PRO A 60 -11.31 -1.35 30.05
N GLU A 61 -10.40 -2.25 29.68
CA GLU A 61 -10.21 -3.56 30.30
C GLU A 61 -9.84 -3.46 31.79
N LEU A 62 -9.15 -2.40 32.20
CA LEU A 62 -8.71 -2.21 33.59
C LEU A 62 -9.80 -1.66 34.51
N LEU A 63 -10.99 -1.30 33.99
CA LEU A 63 -12.15 -0.93 34.81
C LEU A 63 -12.87 -2.13 35.41
N ALA A 64 -12.89 -3.24 34.68
CA ALA A 64 -13.69 -4.42 35.03
C ALA A 64 -13.00 -5.29 36.11
N GLU A 65 -11.70 -5.12 36.29
CA GLU A 65 -10.88 -5.97 37.13
C GLU A 65 -10.56 -5.31 38.48
N VAL A 66 -10.69 -6.07 39.58
CA VAL A 66 -10.27 -5.62 40.92
C VAL A 66 -8.74 -5.78 41.04
N LEU A 67 -8.00 -5.00 40.23
CA LEU A 67 -6.54 -4.97 40.24
C LEU A 67 -6.03 -4.09 41.39
N ARG A 68 -4.87 -4.43 41.98
CA ARG A 68 -4.30 -3.56 43.01
C ARG A 68 -3.58 -2.40 42.31
N PRO A 69 -3.73 -1.14 42.77
CA PRO A 69 -3.04 0.01 42.17
C PRO A 69 -1.50 -0.05 42.15
N ARG A 70 -0.90 -1.05 42.79
CA ARG A 70 0.56 -1.27 42.78
C ARG A 70 1.05 -2.04 41.55
N GLU A 71 0.13 -2.65 40.80
CA GLU A 71 0.43 -3.58 39.71
C GLU A 71 0.44 -2.88 38.34
N ILE A 72 -0.10 -1.66 38.20
CA ILE A 72 -0.17 -0.90 36.94
C ILE A 72 0.90 0.21 36.91
N TYR A 73 1.74 0.25 35.88
CA TYR A 73 2.80 1.26 35.73
C TYR A 73 3.21 1.50 34.28
N LEU A 74 3.63 2.73 33.97
CA LEU A 74 4.38 3.06 32.76
C LEU A 74 5.81 2.54 32.94
N GLU A 75 6.26 1.68 32.05
CA GLU A 75 7.64 1.20 32.00
C GLU A 75 8.37 1.91 30.87
N VAL A 76 9.55 2.44 31.18
CA VAL A 76 10.35 3.24 30.26
C VAL A 76 11.76 2.69 30.17
N PHE A 77 12.24 2.51 28.94
CA PHE A 77 13.60 2.11 28.63
C PHE A 77 14.36 3.30 28.01
N THR A 78 15.37 3.81 28.70
CA THR A 78 16.23 4.88 28.16
C THR A 78 17.62 4.31 27.87
N PRO A 79 18.10 4.30 26.62
CA PRO A 79 19.42 3.75 26.30
C PRO A 79 20.52 4.48 27.08
N VAL A 80 21.38 3.71 27.74
CA VAL A 80 22.57 4.20 28.45
C VAL A 80 23.69 4.49 27.44
N ASP A 81 23.84 3.59 26.47
CA ASP A 81 24.81 3.69 25.38
C ASP A 81 24.17 4.31 24.12
N GLU A 82 25.00 4.75 23.18
CA GLU A 82 24.55 5.14 21.85
C GLU A 82 24.04 3.92 21.08
N VAL A 83 22.98 4.11 20.30
CA VAL A 83 22.35 3.05 19.49
C VAL A 83 22.67 3.32 18.03
N ASP A 84 23.26 2.35 17.33
CA ASP A 84 23.46 2.45 15.89
C ASP A 84 22.15 2.16 15.16
N LEU A 85 21.46 3.22 14.76
CA LEU A 85 20.15 3.13 14.10
C LEU A 85 20.15 2.42 12.74
N ARG A 86 21.32 2.08 12.19
CA ARG A 86 21.47 1.35 10.91
C ARG A 86 21.96 -0.07 11.09
N SER A 87 22.36 -0.47 12.31
CA SER A 87 22.83 -1.83 12.55
C SER A 87 21.69 -2.84 12.35
N PRO A 88 21.90 -3.94 11.60
CA PRO A 88 20.89 -4.99 11.46
C PRO A 88 20.59 -5.68 12.80
N GLU A 89 21.59 -5.83 13.67
CA GLU A 89 21.44 -6.37 15.03
C GLU A 89 22.47 -5.73 15.97
N GLN A 90 22.10 -5.46 17.22
CA GLN A 90 23.00 -5.00 18.27
C GLN A 90 22.45 -5.31 19.65
N THR A 91 23.31 -5.30 20.66
CA THR A 91 22.91 -5.41 22.07
C THR A 91 23.23 -4.12 22.80
N VAL A 92 22.25 -3.56 23.49
CA VAL A 92 22.32 -2.24 24.13
C VAL A 92 21.82 -2.33 25.56
N VAL A 93 22.48 -1.62 26.47
CA VAL A 93 22.02 -1.48 27.85
C VAL A 93 21.05 -0.31 27.96
N PHE A 94 19.86 -0.59 28.51
CA PHE A 94 18.85 0.40 28.82
C PHE A 94 18.72 0.57 30.32
N ARG A 95 18.53 1.81 30.77
CA ARG A 95 17.97 2.07 32.09
C ARG A 95 16.47 1.85 32.03
N ARG A 96 15.94 1.07 32.98
CA ARG A 96 14.52 0.77 33.12
C ARG A 96 13.93 1.56 34.29
N ASP A 97 12.98 2.44 34.00
CA ASP A 97 12.25 3.25 34.98
C ASP A 97 10.77 2.81 35.00
N ARG A 98 10.15 2.83 36.19
CA ARG A 98 8.72 2.48 36.38
C ARG A 98 8.00 3.62 37.09
N LEU A 99 6.95 4.15 36.48
CA LEU A 99 6.19 5.31 36.96
C LEU A 99 4.71 4.97 37.05
N ARG A 100 3.99 5.58 38.00
CA ARG A 100 2.54 5.41 38.11
C ARG A 100 1.82 6.61 37.52
N LEU A 101 1.09 6.36 36.45
CA LEU A 101 0.12 7.29 35.91
C LEU A 101 -1.10 7.38 36.83
N ARG A 102 -1.94 8.40 36.65
CA ARG A 102 -3.17 8.61 37.40
C ARG A 102 -4.35 8.10 36.58
N GLN A 103 -5.12 7.19 37.17
CA GLN A 103 -6.34 6.68 36.56
C GLN A 103 -7.48 7.69 36.70
N GLN A 104 -8.24 7.88 35.62
CA GLN A 104 -9.48 8.65 35.59
C GLN A 104 -10.44 7.95 34.62
N GLY A 105 -11.47 7.30 35.17
CA GLY A 105 -12.37 6.47 34.36
C GLY A 105 -11.60 5.38 33.61
N GLU A 106 -11.86 5.29 32.31
CA GLU A 106 -11.21 4.34 31.38
C GLU A 106 -9.80 4.76 30.96
N TYR A 107 -9.25 5.86 31.50
CA TYR A 107 -8.01 6.44 31.03
C TYR A 107 -6.92 6.50 32.11
N PHE A 108 -5.66 6.43 31.67
CA PHE A 108 -4.50 6.74 32.48
C PHE A 108 -3.77 7.95 31.93
N TRP A 109 -3.52 8.94 32.78
CA TRP A 109 -2.89 10.22 32.42
C TRP A 109 -1.65 10.49 33.28
N GLY A 110 -0.65 11.15 32.71
CA GLY A 110 0.47 11.68 33.49
C GLY A 110 1.43 12.53 32.67
N VAL A 111 2.03 13.52 33.31
CA VAL A 111 3.10 14.34 32.73
C VAL A 111 4.42 13.99 33.39
N VAL A 112 5.40 13.57 32.61
CA VAL A 112 6.68 13.04 33.07
C VAL A 112 7.81 13.96 32.64
N GLY A 113 8.71 14.29 33.57
CA GLY A 113 9.96 14.99 33.30
C GLY A 113 11.17 14.05 33.26
N GLY A 114 12.16 14.37 32.43
CA GLY A 114 13.44 13.66 32.34
C GLY A 114 13.54 12.59 31.26
N LEU A 115 12.51 12.45 30.43
CA LEU A 115 12.52 11.56 29.26
C LEU A 115 13.41 12.11 28.14
N ARG A 116 13.97 11.21 27.34
CA ARG A 116 14.75 11.56 26.15
C ARG A 116 13.86 11.40 24.92
N ALA A 117 13.66 12.47 24.15
CA ALA A 117 12.97 12.36 22.87
C ALA A 117 13.91 11.92 21.74
N GLY A 118 13.44 11.01 20.89
CA GLY A 118 14.07 10.60 19.66
C GLY A 118 14.16 11.75 18.66
N ARG A 119 15.21 11.73 17.84
CA ARG A 119 15.45 12.64 16.72
C ARG A 119 16.11 11.85 15.58
N ARG A 120 16.34 12.51 14.45
CA ARG A 120 17.05 11.98 13.27
C ARG A 120 18.29 11.14 13.59
N ASP A 121 19.08 11.55 14.58
CA ASP A 121 20.39 11.01 14.89
C ASP A 121 20.44 10.19 16.19
N ARG A 122 19.31 10.03 16.90
CA ARG A 122 19.29 9.35 18.21
C ARG A 122 17.98 8.64 18.52
N LEU A 123 18.10 7.52 19.25
CA LEU A 123 16.96 6.82 19.83
C LEU A 123 16.45 7.51 21.11
N GLY A 124 15.13 7.72 21.15
CA GLY A 124 14.40 8.21 22.31
C GLY A 124 14.24 7.17 23.42
N SER A 125 13.58 7.58 24.50
CA SER A 125 13.08 6.68 25.52
C SER A 125 11.95 5.84 24.92
N LEU A 126 12.03 4.52 25.07
CA LEU A 126 10.98 3.58 24.67
C LEU A 126 10.03 3.35 25.84
N TYR A 127 8.75 3.14 25.58
CA TYR A 127 7.73 3.01 26.63
C TYR A 127 6.56 2.10 26.26
N TRP A 128 5.95 1.54 27.30
CA TRP A 128 4.62 0.93 27.27
C TRP A 128 4.02 0.99 28.67
N MET A 129 2.74 0.64 28.81
CA MET A 129 2.15 0.43 30.13
C MET A 129 2.09 -1.06 30.44
N ARG A 130 2.38 -1.44 31.69
CA ARG A 130 2.30 -2.82 32.17
C ARG A 130 1.32 -2.92 33.31
N PHE A 131 0.68 -4.09 33.40
CA PHE A 131 -0.13 -4.47 34.55
C PHE A 131 0.02 -5.96 34.85
N GLU A 132 -0.24 -6.38 36.08
CA GLU A 132 -0.34 -7.79 36.43
C GLU A 132 -1.82 -8.20 36.39
N ASP A 133 -2.15 -9.26 35.65
CA ASP A 133 -3.52 -9.77 35.58
C ASP A 133 -3.91 -10.55 36.86
N PRO A 134 -5.18 -10.94 37.05
CA PRO A 134 -5.61 -11.69 38.23
C PRO A 134 -4.94 -13.06 38.42
N HIS A 135 -4.26 -13.58 37.39
CA HIS A 135 -3.50 -14.83 37.41
C HIS A 135 -2.02 -14.62 37.76
N GLY A 136 -1.59 -13.38 37.94
CA GLY A 136 -0.20 -13.03 38.24
C GLY A 136 0.69 -12.91 36.99
N ASN A 137 0.11 -12.93 35.79
CA ASN A 137 0.91 -12.75 34.57
C ASN A 137 1.04 -11.27 34.25
N LEU A 138 2.24 -10.89 33.83
CA LEU A 138 2.52 -9.52 33.47
C LEU A 138 2.05 -9.25 32.03
N GLN A 139 1.11 -8.33 31.88
CA GLN A 139 0.50 -7.92 30.61
C GLN A 139 1.09 -6.58 30.13
N ILE A 140 0.83 -6.25 28.87
CA ILE A 140 1.30 -5.03 28.21
C ILE A 140 0.11 -4.32 27.56
N ILE A 141 0.01 -3.01 27.79
CA ILE A 141 -0.84 -2.09 27.03
C ILE A 141 0.06 -1.18 26.22
N ARG A 142 -0.11 -1.24 24.90
CA ARG A 142 0.68 -0.49 23.90
C ARG A 142 -0.03 0.80 23.51
N ASP A 143 0.75 1.76 23.02
CA ASP A 143 0.20 2.98 22.44
C ASP A 143 -0.33 2.72 21.03
N SER A 144 -1.65 2.71 20.86
CA SER A 144 -2.28 2.57 19.54
C SER A 144 -2.01 3.75 18.61
N LEU A 145 -1.61 4.90 19.15
CA LEU A 145 -1.37 6.14 18.40
C LEU A 145 0.12 6.51 18.35
N ALA A 146 1.01 5.54 18.56
CA ALA A 146 2.45 5.74 18.53
C ALA A 146 2.90 6.42 17.23
N GLU A 147 3.76 7.43 17.35
CA GLU A 147 4.34 8.15 16.20
C GLU A 147 5.62 7.49 15.68
N SER A 148 6.26 6.64 16.49
CA SER A 148 7.48 5.91 16.13
C SER A 148 7.50 4.53 16.80
N LEU A 149 7.71 3.49 15.98
CA LEU A 149 7.81 2.07 16.35
C LEU A 149 9.07 1.44 15.72
N PRO A 150 10.28 1.85 16.13
CA PRO A 150 11.52 1.48 15.43
C PRO A 150 11.81 -0.03 15.40
N PHE A 151 11.25 -0.78 16.34
CA PHE A 151 11.48 -2.21 16.49
C PHE A 151 10.17 -3.01 16.38
N GLY A 152 9.21 -2.53 15.59
CA GLY A 152 7.96 -3.25 15.32
C GLY A 152 6.84 -3.02 16.34
N VAL A 153 5.70 -3.64 16.07
CA VAL A 153 4.43 -3.45 16.80
C VAL A 153 4.38 -4.16 18.16
N PHE A 154 5.21 -5.18 18.38
CA PHE A 154 5.30 -5.85 19.68
C PHE A 154 6.26 -5.17 20.65
N ALA A 155 7.17 -4.35 20.14
CA ALA A 155 8.13 -3.56 20.92
C ALA A 155 7.47 -2.35 21.61
N PRO A 156 8.14 -1.72 22.60
CA PRO A 156 7.66 -0.47 23.18
C PRO A 156 7.75 0.68 22.18
N ALA A 157 6.77 1.60 22.24
CA ALA A 157 6.74 2.80 21.41
C ALA A 157 7.86 3.78 21.79
N GLU A 158 8.28 4.62 20.87
CA GLU A 158 9.31 5.63 21.13
C GLU A 158 8.69 7.01 21.41
N VAL A 159 9.20 7.71 22.43
CA VAL A 159 8.94 9.14 22.60
C VAL A 159 9.75 9.89 21.53
N TYR A 160 9.09 10.56 20.59
CA TYR A 160 9.73 11.28 19.49
C TYR A 160 9.50 12.79 19.57
N ASP A 161 10.47 13.59 19.12
CA ASP A 161 10.36 15.05 19.05
C ASP A 161 9.64 15.48 17.76
N TRP A 162 8.34 15.21 17.69
CA TRP A 162 7.53 15.49 16.50
C TRP A 162 7.38 16.99 16.23
N GLU A 163 7.31 17.82 17.27
CA GLU A 163 7.22 19.28 17.13
C GLU A 163 8.43 19.83 16.39
N THR A 164 9.64 19.43 16.78
CA THR A 164 10.86 19.86 16.10
C THR A 164 10.94 19.32 14.68
N LEU A 165 10.60 18.04 14.47
CA LEU A 165 10.57 17.43 13.13
C LEU A 165 9.62 18.19 12.18
N GLN A 166 8.43 18.56 12.64
CA GLN A 166 7.47 19.36 11.86
C GLN A 166 7.94 20.79 11.63
N ALA A 167 8.64 21.40 12.59
CA ALA A 167 9.16 22.76 12.45
C ALA A 167 10.35 22.85 11.48
N GLU A 168 11.15 21.80 11.36
CA GLU A 168 12.38 21.74 10.55
C GLU A 168 12.15 21.28 9.09
N ARG A 169 10.93 20.87 8.73
CA ARG A 169 10.61 20.41 7.36
C ARG A 169 10.78 21.51 6.29
N ALA A 170 11.30 21.14 5.12
CA ALA A 170 11.68 22.13 4.09
C ALA A 170 10.52 22.61 3.20
N ASP A 171 9.33 22.02 3.35
CA ASP A 171 8.13 22.24 2.54
C ASP A 171 7.03 23.03 3.26
N LEU A 172 7.33 23.74 4.37
CA LEU A 172 6.36 24.60 5.07
C LEU A 172 5.69 25.64 4.15
N ASP A 173 6.43 26.15 3.17
CA ASP A 173 5.92 27.08 2.16
C ASP A 173 4.85 26.46 1.26
N TYR A 174 4.89 25.14 1.04
CA TYR A 174 3.87 24.41 0.28
C TYR A 174 2.54 24.36 1.04
N PHE A 175 2.58 24.05 2.34
CA PHE A 175 1.36 24.07 3.18
C PHE A 175 0.78 25.47 3.34
N ARG A 176 1.63 26.51 3.43
CA ARG A 176 1.16 27.90 3.41
C ARG A 176 0.35 28.24 2.16
N ARG A 177 0.77 27.73 0.99
CA ARG A 177 0.10 28.01 -0.30
C ARG A 177 -1.16 27.18 -0.52
N THR A 178 -1.25 26.00 0.08
CA THR A 178 -2.31 25.02 -0.19
C THR A 178 -3.32 24.88 0.94
N GLY A 179 -3.00 25.39 2.13
CA GLY A 179 -3.87 25.40 3.30
C GLY A 179 -4.34 26.81 3.69
N ARG A 180 -5.19 26.85 4.71
CA ARG A 180 -5.66 28.09 5.34
C ARG A 180 -4.99 28.29 6.70
N ALA A 181 -4.54 29.51 6.98
CA ALA A 181 -3.93 29.84 8.27
C ALA A 181 -4.96 29.71 9.41
N ILE A 182 -4.59 29.01 10.49
CA ILE A 182 -5.47 28.79 11.65
C ILE A 182 -5.86 30.11 12.32
N ALA A 183 -4.90 31.04 12.42
CA ALA A 183 -5.11 32.35 13.05
C ALA A 183 -6.16 33.23 12.33
N GLU A 184 -6.50 32.90 11.09
CA GLU A 184 -7.40 33.66 10.22
C GLU A 184 -8.73 32.94 9.97
N SER A 185 -9.03 31.84 10.69
CA SER A 185 -10.24 31.05 10.48
C SER A 185 -11.44 31.60 11.27
N PRO A 186 -12.40 32.34 10.65
CA PRO A 186 -13.70 32.52 11.28
C PRO A 186 -14.36 31.15 11.45
N GLU A 187 -15.03 30.98 12.60
CA GLU A 187 -15.98 29.89 12.82
C GLU A 187 -16.94 29.89 11.61
N ASN A 188 -16.95 28.81 10.81
CA ASN A 188 -17.72 28.60 9.57
C ASN A 188 -17.04 28.87 8.21
N SER A 189 -15.72 29.07 8.14
CA SER A 189 -15.04 29.13 6.83
C SER A 189 -14.63 27.74 6.33
N GLU A 190 -15.09 27.34 5.13
CA GLU A 190 -14.78 26.00 4.56
C GLU A 190 -13.28 25.82 4.31
N LEU A 191 -12.68 24.74 4.84
CA LEU A 191 -11.27 24.43 4.63
C LEU A 191 -11.00 24.07 3.16
N PRO A 192 -9.87 24.51 2.56
CA PRO A 192 -9.52 24.08 1.22
C PRO A 192 -9.26 22.56 1.19
N ARG A 193 -9.79 21.88 0.18
CA ARG A 193 -9.41 20.50 -0.14
C ARG A 193 -8.31 20.50 -1.19
N VAL A 194 -7.32 19.63 -1.02
CA VAL A 194 -6.28 19.43 -2.03
C VAL A 194 -6.93 19.06 -3.37
N PRO A 195 -6.56 19.71 -4.49
CA PRO A 195 -7.14 19.44 -5.78
C PRO A 195 -6.70 18.06 -6.30
N ALA A 196 -7.60 17.40 -7.05
CA ALA A 196 -7.31 16.13 -7.69
C ALA A 196 -6.12 16.24 -8.67
N PRO A 197 -5.19 15.26 -8.68
CA PRO A 197 -4.11 15.17 -9.67
C PRO A 197 -4.67 14.86 -11.06
N LEU A 198 -3.85 14.93 -12.12
CA LEU A 198 -4.23 14.48 -13.46
C LEU A 198 -3.65 13.12 -13.79
N ASN A 199 -2.42 12.84 -13.34
CA ASN A 199 -1.70 11.58 -13.54
C ASN A 199 -1.20 11.06 -12.19
N ILE A 200 -1.45 9.78 -11.87
CA ILE A 200 -1.04 9.13 -10.62
C ILE A 200 -0.05 8.00 -10.90
N LEU A 201 1.03 7.90 -10.11
CA LEU A 201 1.93 6.75 -10.11
C LEU A 201 1.80 5.98 -8.80
N GLN A 202 1.42 4.71 -8.87
CA GLN A 202 1.45 3.81 -7.73
C GLN A 202 2.85 3.18 -7.58
N LEU A 203 3.36 3.19 -6.35
CA LEU A 203 4.70 2.75 -5.98
C LEU A 203 4.64 1.80 -4.81
N HIS A 204 5.36 0.68 -4.90
CA HIS A 204 5.65 -0.13 -3.73
C HIS A 204 6.99 0.31 -3.10
N VAL A 205 6.97 0.88 -1.90
CA VAL A 205 8.14 1.53 -1.26
C VAL A 205 9.33 0.57 -1.18
N GLY A 206 9.07 -0.67 -0.80
CA GLY A 206 10.08 -1.71 -0.60
C GLY A 206 10.75 -2.22 -1.88
N THR A 207 10.18 -1.93 -3.06
CA THR A 207 10.69 -2.41 -4.36
C THR A 207 11.01 -1.26 -5.34
N ALA A 208 10.63 -0.02 -5.02
CA ALA A 208 10.81 1.16 -5.87
C ALA A 208 12.20 1.80 -5.78
N SER A 209 13.15 1.17 -5.11
CA SER A 209 14.56 1.61 -5.04
C SER A 209 15.45 0.42 -4.71
N PRO A 210 16.76 0.46 -5.05
CA PRO A 210 17.69 -0.62 -4.69
C PRO A 210 17.69 -0.93 -3.19
N GLU A 211 17.58 0.10 -2.35
CA GLU A 211 17.60 -0.04 -0.89
C GLU A 211 16.25 -0.48 -0.30
N GLY A 212 15.14 -0.33 -1.04
CA GLY A 212 13.80 -0.66 -0.57
C GLY A 212 13.32 0.21 0.60
N THR A 213 13.73 1.48 0.66
CA THR A 213 13.44 2.39 1.78
C THR A 213 13.01 3.78 1.33
N PHE A 214 12.41 4.56 2.24
CA PHE A 214 12.11 5.97 2.02
C PHE A 214 13.37 6.79 1.69
N GLU A 215 14.51 6.51 2.33
CA GLU A 215 15.80 7.11 1.99
C GLU A 215 16.21 6.82 0.53
N GLY A 216 16.11 5.55 0.10
CA GLY A 216 16.47 5.13 -1.26
C GLY A 216 15.64 5.82 -2.34
N ILE A 217 14.31 5.82 -2.20
CA ILE A 217 13.43 6.49 -3.16
C ILE A 217 13.58 8.02 -3.12
N THR A 218 13.89 8.61 -1.96
CA THR A 218 14.23 10.03 -1.85
C THR A 218 15.45 10.39 -2.70
N ALA A 219 16.49 9.56 -2.69
CA ALA A 219 17.69 9.78 -3.49
C ALA A 219 17.38 9.75 -5.00
N ILE A 220 16.49 8.87 -5.45
CA ILE A 220 16.02 8.81 -6.85
C ILE A 220 15.33 10.12 -7.23
N PHE A 221 14.31 10.56 -6.47
CA PHE A 221 13.59 11.78 -6.79
C PHE A 221 14.48 13.03 -6.71
N ARG A 222 15.41 13.12 -5.76
CA ARG A 222 16.39 14.23 -5.71
C ARG A 222 17.26 14.28 -6.96
N ARG A 223 17.84 13.15 -7.35
CA ARG A 223 18.68 13.06 -8.56
C ARG A 223 17.90 13.49 -9.79
N ILE A 224 16.66 13.03 -9.95
CA ILE A 224 15.82 13.42 -11.09
C ILE A 224 15.48 14.91 -11.04
N SER A 225 15.13 15.44 -9.85
CA SER A 225 14.85 16.87 -9.64
C SER A 225 16.04 17.75 -10.02
N GLU A 226 17.26 17.36 -9.61
CA GLU A 226 18.51 18.04 -9.94
C GLU A 226 18.80 18.02 -11.44
N LYS A 227 18.67 16.85 -12.09
CA LYS A 227 18.81 16.71 -13.54
C LYS A 227 17.83 17.61 -14.30
N LEU A 228 16.55 17.61 -13.90
CA LEU A 228 15.53 18.45 -14.52
C LEU A 228 15.83 19.95 -14.35
N ALA A 229 16.33 20.36 -13.17
CA ALA A 229 16.75 21.75 -12.93
C ALA A 229 17.97 22.15 -13.76
N ALA A 230 18.90 21.22 -14.00
CA ALA A 230 20.09 21.42 -14.83
C ALA A 230 19.82 21.29 -16.35
N GLY A 231 18.62 20.84 -16.74
CA GLY A 231 18.28 20.56 -18.14
C GLY A 231 18.97 19.31 -18.71
N GLU A 232 19.36 18.37 -17.84
CA GLU A 232 19.99 17.11 -18.22
C GLU A 232 18.97 16.09 -18.74
N THR A 233 19.42 15.21 -19.64
CA THR A 233 18.61 14.12 -20.17
C THR A 233 18.38 13.06 -19.09
N LEU A 234 17.14 12.59 -18.99
CA LEU A 234 16.77 11.49 -18.10
C LEU A 234 17.08 10.14 -18.76
N THR A 235 17.42 9.14 -17.96
CA THR A 235 17.47 7.74 -18.43
C THR A 235 16.05 7.20 -18.66
N PRO A 236 15.87 6.13 -19.45
CA PRO A 236 14.57 5.48 -19.62
C PRO A 236 13.88 5.14 -18.27
N ALA A 237 14.63 4.59 -17.31
CA ALA A 237 14.13 4.32 -15.96
C ALA A 237 13.66 5.59 -15.24
N GLU A 238 14.44 6.68 -15.30
CA GLU A 238 14.08 7.95 -14.68
C GLU A 238 12.80 8.57 -15.29
N GLU A 239 12.51 8.32 -16.58
CA GLU A 239 11.27 8.79 -17.21
C GLU A 239 10.01 8.13 -16.64
N ASN A 240 10.11 6.90 -16.13
CA ASN A 240 9.01 6.17 -15.50
C ASN A 240 8.66 6.69 -14.10
N TYR A 241 9.53 7.46 -13.44
CA TYR A 241 9.23 8.09 -12.15
C TYR A 241 8.53 9.45 -12.27
N ILE A 242 8.47 10.06 -13.47
CA ILE A 242 8.06 11.46 -13.64
C ILE A 242 6.98 11.68 -14.70
N GLY A 243 6.44 12.90 -14.71
CA GLY A 243 5.25 13.26 -15.50
C GLY A 243 3.94 13.07 -14.74
N TYR A 244 4.03 12.65 -13.48
CA TYR A 244 2.90 12.50 -12.56
C TYR A 244 2.69 13.76 -11.74
N ASP A 245 1.44 13.98 -11.32
CA ASP A 245 1.07 15.04 -10.38
C ASP A 245 0.93 14.50 -8.95
N ALA A 246 0.75 13.18 -8.82
CA ALA A 246 0.72 12.49 -7.53
C ALA A 246 1.45 11.14 -7.59
N VAL A 247 1.99 10.73 -6.45
CA VAL A 247 2.42 9.36 -6.20
C VAL A 247 1.57 8.73 -5.10
N GLN A 248 1.12 7.49 -5.29
CA GLN A 248 0.43 6.69 -4.28
C GLN A 248 1.38 5.62 -3.75
N LEU A 249 1.52 5.53 -2.43
CA LEU A 249 2.44 4.60 -1.77
C LEU A 249 1.75 3.35 -1.22
N LEU A 250 2.44 2.22 -1.35
CA LEU A 250 2.11 0.92 -0.74
C LEU A 250 3.39 0.23 -0.25
N PRO A 251 3.39 -0.48 0.90
CA PRO A 251 2.74 -0.05 2.12
C PRO A 251 3.40 1.16 2.77
N VAL A 252 2.74 1.68 3.81
CA VAL A 252 3.29 2.71 4.69
C VAL A 252 3.07 2.43 6.17
N GLU A 253 2.19 1.49 6.53
CA GLU A 253 1.80 1.16 7.90
C GLU A 253 2.68 0.03 8.46
N PRO A 254 3.00 0.03 9.76
CA PRO A 254 3.66 -1.10 10.40
C PRO A 254 2.84 -2.38 10.21
N THR A 255 3.54 -3.46 9.88
CA THR A 255 2.95 -4.77 9.61
C THR A 255 3.08 -5.70 10.81
N ILE A 256 2.48 -6.87 10.71
CA ILE A 256 2.72 -7.98 11.64
C ILE A 256 4.18 -8.42 11.71
N GLU A 257 4.55 -9.14 12.78
CA GLU A 257 5.91 -9.68 13.00
C GLU A 257 5.95 -11.20 12.76
N TYR A 258 7.16 -11.79 12.66
CA TYR A 258 7.36 -13.23 12.63
C TYR A 258 6.93 -13.85 13.97
N ARG A 259 5.89 -14.70 13.97
CA ARG A 259 5.36 -15.29 15.21
C ARG A 259 4.77 -16.68 15.00
N ASP A 260 5.12 -17.56 15.94
CA ASP A 260 4.45 -18.85 16.16
C ASP A 260 3.49 -18.77 17.34
N ASP A 261 2.68 -19.82 17.54
CA ASP A 261 1.74 -19.91 18.67
C ASP A 261 2.45 -19.89 20.05
N ASN A 262 3.80 -19.98 20.10
CA ASN A 262 4.59 -20.13 21.33
C ASN A 262 5.47 -18.90 21.67
N SER A 263 5.53 -17.87 20.81
CA SER A 263 6.49 -16.77 20.93
C SER A 263 5.78 -15.42 21.19
N PRO A 264 5.34 -15.14 22.44
CA PRO A 264 4.57 -13.95 22.78
C PRO A 264 5.42 -12.64 22.83
N GLU A 265 6.74 -12.71 22.72
CA GLU A 265 7.63 -11.54 22.81
C GLU A 265 8.08 -11.04 21.44
N SER A 266 8.50 -9.78 21.33
CA SER A 266 9.03 -9.25 20.06
C SER A 266 10.39 -9.85 19.75
N GLU A 267 10.62 -10.24 18.49
CA GLU A 267 11.94 -10.67 18.02
C GLU A 267 12.88 -9.51 17.74
N PHE A 268 12.33 -8.31 17.53
CA PHE A 268 13.07 -7.08 17.22
C PHE A 268 13.48 -6.29 18.46
N PHE A 269 12.77 -6.48 19.58
CA PHE A 269 13.10 -5.96 20.90
C PHE A 269 13.09 -7.10 21.93
N ALA A 270 14.22 -7.79 22.07
CA ALA A 270 14.34 -8.94 22.95
C ALA A 270 15.11 -8.57 24.23
N GLN A 271 14.40 -8.51 25.36
CA GLN A 271 15.03 -8.35 26.68
C GLN A 271 15.81 -9.62 27.02
N LEU A 272 17.11 -9.50 27.29
CA LEU A 272 17.93 -10.64 27.68
C LEU A 272 17.67 -10.99 29.16
N PRO A 273 17.82 -12.26 29.58
CA PRO A 273 17.59 -12.65 30.96
C PRO A 273 18.51 -11.89 31.93
N VAL A 274 17.93 -11.05 32.77
CA VAL A 274 18.60 -10.36 33.88
C VAL A 274 17.73 -10.49 35.14
N ASP A 275 18.30 -10.17 36.29
CA ASP A 275 17.55 -10.06 37.55
C ASP A 275 16.42 -9.04 37.40
N ASP A 276 15.17 -9.45 37.63
CA ASP A 276 13.96 -8.63 37.45
C ASP A 276 13.95 -7.37 38.33
N ASP A 277 14.81 -7.32 39.35
CA ASP A 277 15.00 -6.18 40.25
C ASP A 277 16.10 -5.19 39.77
N SER A 278 16.71 -5.42 38.60
CA SER A 278 17.73 -4.52 38.05
C SER A 278 17.12 -3.25 37.44
N ASP A 279 17.73 -2.09 37.74
CA ASP A 279 17.45 -0.79 37.11
C ASP A 279 18.04 -0.69 35.69
N GLN A 280 18.82 -1.69 35.27
CA GLN A 280 19.38 -1.82 33.93
C GLN A 280 18.97 -3.14 33.31
N VAL A 281 18.59 -3.10 32.04
CA VAL A 281 18.25 -4.27 31.24
C VAL A 281 19.09 -4.27 29.99
N GLU A 282 19.63 -5.43 29.65
CA GLU A 282 20.31 -5.63 28.38
C GLU A 282 19.27 -6.07 27.34
N VAL A 283 19.22 -5.39 26.21
CA VAL A 283 18.25 -5.65 25.15
C VAL A 283 18.99 -5.89 23.85
N ARG A 284 18.64 -7.00 23.20
CA ARG A 284 19.02 -7.25 21.81
C ARG A 284 17.99 -6.60 20.89
N LEU A 285 18.47 -5.67 20.09
CA LEU A 285 17.72 -4.93 19.09
C LEU A 285 18.01 -5.51 17.71
N ARG A 286 16.98 -5.73 16.90
CA ARG A 286 17.12 -6.08 15.49
C ARG A 286 16.30 -5.14 14.63
N LYS A 287 16.84 -4.74 13.50
CA LYS A 287 16.11 -3.99 12.49
C LYS A 287 14.98 -4.87 11.94
N PRO A 288 13.72 -4.39 11.90
CA PRO A 288 12.64 -5.12 11.25
C PRO A 288 12.95 -5.38 9.77
N ILE A 289 12.73 -6.62 9.34
CA ILE A 289 12.97 -7.10 7.96
C ILE A 289 11.70 -7.71 7.34
N THR A 290 10.54 -7.38 7.92
CA THR A 290 9.24 -7.84 7.45
C THR A 290 8.93 -7.27 6.07
N GLN A 291 8.50 -8.13 5.16
CA GLN A 291 8.11 -7.82 3.79
C GLN A 291 6.64 -8.20 3.65
N ASP A 292 5.82 -7.22 3.30
CA ASP A 292 4.39 -7.42 3.13
C ASP A 292 3.88 -6.53 2.01
N TRP A 293 2.80 -6.98 1.38
CA TRP A 293 2.11 -6.24 0.33
C TRP A 293 1.47 -4.94 0.85
N GLY A 294 1.14 -4.90 2.13
CA GLY A 294 0.62 -3.75 2.85
C GLY A 294 -0.71 -3.93 3.55
N TYR A 295 -1.21 -5.15 3.57
CA TYR A 295 -2.57 -5.47 3.99
C TYR A 295 -2.61 -6.22 5.33
N ASP A 296 -1.45 -6.69 5.80
CA ASP A 296 -1.33 -7.38 7.08
C ASP A 296 -1.01 -6.38 8.19
N VAL A 297 -1.95 -5.47 8.40
CA VAL A 297 -1.84 -4.41 9.40
C VAL A 297 -2.55 -4.85 10.69
N PRO A 298 -1.89 -4.77 11.86
CA PRO A 298 -2.54 -5.07 13.14
C PRO A 298 -3.34 -3.88 13.69
N ILE A 299 -3.55 -2.82 12.91
CA ILE A 299 -4.05 -1.46 13.23
C ILE A 299 -3.26 -0.69 14.32
N LEU A 300 -2.56 -1.38 15.22
CA LEU A 300 -1.71 -0.76 16.24
C LEU A 300 -0.63 0.09 15.57
N GLY A 301 -0.63 1.39 15.87
CA GLY A 301 0.45 2.27 15.44
C GLY A 301 0.44 2.58 13.94
N SER A 302 -0.69 2.44 13.23
CA SER A 302 -0.78 2.87 11.82
C SER A 302 -0.53 4.37 11.62
N ALA A 303 -0.47 5.17 12.69
CA ALA A 303 0.05 6.53 12.68
C ALA A 303 1.56 6.61 12.37
N ALA A 304 2.34 5.62 12.80
CA ALA A 304 3.77 5.51 12.52
C ALA A 304 4.03 5.07 11.07
N THR A 305 5.28 5.23 10.63
CA THR A 305 5.78 4.65 9.38
C THR A 305 6.32 3.25 9.64
N ASN A 306 6.07 2.31 8.72
CA ASN A 306 6.62 0.96 8.81
C ASN A 306 8.17 0.99 8.97
N PRO A 307 8.72 0.47 10.09
CA PRO A 307 10.15 0.53 10.34
C PRO A 307 10.99 -0.30 9.35
N ALA A 308 10.43 -1.33 8.72
CA ALA A 308 11.13 -2.12 7.71
C ALA A 308 11.44 -1.31 6.44
N LEU A 309 10.68 -0.24 6.19
CA LEU A 309 10.86 0.67 5.05
C LEU A 309 11.77 1.87 5.36
N LEU A 310 12.40 1.90 6.52
CA LEU A 310 13.28 2.99 6.97
C LEU A 310 14.74 2.52 7.01
N GLY A 311 15.64 3.24 6.35
CA GLY A 311 17.08 2.98 6.35
C GLY A 311 17.70 3.07 7.74
N SER A 312 17.26 4.08 8.51
CA SER A 312 17.73 4.50 9.83
C SER A 312 16.69 4.33 10.94
N LEU A 313 15.58 3.64 10.67
CA LEU A 313 14.47 3.48 11.62
C LEU A 313 13.81 4.80 12.06
N ARG A 314 14.06 5.93 11.38
CA ARG A 314 13.57 7.25 11.80
C ARG A 314 12.38 7.72 10.95
N PRO A 315 11.29 8.21 11.58
CA PRO A 315 10.17 8.84 10.87
C PRO A 315 10.58 9.99 9.94
N ASP A 316 11.71 10.64 10.22
CA ASP A 316 12.34 11.68 9.38
C ASP A 316 12.39 11.33 7.90
N GLU A 317 12.70 10.08 7.54
CA GLU A 317 12.87 9.69 6.13
C GLU A 317 11.56 9.84 5.33
N ALA A 318 10.42 9.52 5.93
CA ALA A 318 9.12 9.69 5.28
C ALA A 318 8.80 11.17 5.05
N ILE A 319 9.06 12.04 6.02
CA ILE A 319 8.85 13.49 5.87
C ILE A 319 9.85 14.08 4.87
N GLU A 320 11.08 13.60 4.84
CA GLU A 320 12.11 14.03 3.90
C GLU A 320 11.75 13.65 2.46
N PHE A 321 11.18 12.46 2.25
CA PHE A 321 10.63 12.05 0.96
C PHE A 321 9.49 12.98 0.52
N ILE A 322 8.50 13.20 1.38
CA ILE A 322 7.36 14.09 1.10
C ILE A 322 7.83 15.50 0.78
N SER A 323 8.75 16.04 1.59
CA SER A 323 9.31 17.36 1.35
C SER A 323 10.07 17.43 0.03
N THR A 324 10.72 16.35 -0.40
CA THR A 324 11.40 16.27 -1.70
C THR A 324 10.39 16.33 -2.86
N LEU A 325 9.24 15.67 -2.72
CA LEU A 325 8.14 15.74 -3.70
C LEU A 325 7.51 17.15 -3.76
N HIS A 326 7.25 17.78 -2.62
CA HIS A 326 6.65 19.12 -2.57
C HIS A 326 7.56 20.24 -3.07
N THR A 327 8.88 20.05 -2.98
CA THR A 327 9.90 21.02 -3.43
C THR A 327 10.55 20.65 -4.76
N PHE A 328 9.98 19.67 -5.46
CA PHE A 328 10.49 19.14 -6.71
C PHE A 328 10.61 20.24 -7.79
N SER A 329 11.72 20.25 -8.54
CA SER A 329 12.12 21.38 -9.38
C SER A 329 11.15 21.68 -10.53
N ALA A 330 10.46 20.66 -11.03
CA ALA A 330 9.46 20.78 -12.10
C ALA A 330 8.04 21.11 -11.61
N GLY A 331 7.89 21.43 -10.32
CA GLY A 331 6.62 21.65 -9.65
C GLY A 331 6.33 20.56 -8.61
N PRO A 332 5.50 20.85 -7.59
CA PRO A 332 5.21 19.92 -6.52
C PRO A 332 4.52 18.65 -7.04
N ILE A 333 4.91 17.51 -6.49
CA ILE A 333 4.25 16.23 -6.67
C ILE A 333 3.50 15.90 -5.38
N GLN A 334 2.22 15.56 -5.50
CA GLN A 334 1.37 15.22 -4.36
C GLN A 334 1.70 13.82 -3.83
N LEU A 335 1.53 13.59 -2.52
CA LEU A 335 1.61 12.27 -1.92
C LEU A 335 0.23 11.73 -1.52
N ILE A 336 -0.10 10.50 -1.95
CA ILE A 336 -1.30 9.78 -1.54
C ILE A 336 -0.89 8.58 -0.68
N TYR A 337 -1.39 8.53 0.55
CA TYR A 337 -1.27 7.33 1.37
C TYR A 337 -2.39 6.35 1.11
N ASP A 338 -2.05 5.08 1.12
CA ASP A 338 -3.02 4.03 1.28
C ASP A 338 -3.32 3.76 2.76
N LEU A 339 -4.60 3.62 3.11
CA LEU A 339 -5.07 3.43 4.49
C LEU A 339 -5.92 2.16 4.58
N VAL A 340 -5.42 1.15 5.30
CA VAL A 340 -6.07 -0.15 5.47
C VAL A 340 -6.78 -0.21 6.83
N TYR A 341 -7.98 0.38 6.91
CA TYR A 341 -8.71 0.57 8.18
C TYR A 341 -10.03 -0.25 8.25
N GLY A 342 -10.27 -1.13 7.27
CA GLY A 342 -11.43 -2.02 7.24
C GLY A 342 -11.29 -3.24 8.17
N HIS A 343 -10.06 -3.75 8.31
CA HIS A 343 -9.72 -4.93 9.11
C HIS A 343 -8.42 -4.73 9.90
N ALA A 344 -8.11 -5.72 10.74
CA ALA A 344 -6.79 -5.89 11.32
C ALA A 344 -6.38 -7.38 11.28
N ASP A 345 -5.10 -7.69 11.10
CA ASP A 345 -4.63 -9.07 11.19
C ASP A 345 -4.89 -9.68 12.59
N ASN A 346 -4.96 -11.01 12.68
CA ASN A 346 -5.18 -11.73 13.94
C ASN A 346 -4.14 -11.43 15.04
N GLN A 347 -2.92 -11.03 14.70
CA GLN A 347 -1.95 -10.58 15.71
C GLN A 347 -2.47 -9.37 16.52
N ALA A 348 -3.44 -8.61 16.00
CA ALA A 348 -4.12 -7.54 16.74
C ALA A 348 -4.74 -8.01 18.06
N GLU A 349 -5.21 -9.26 18.15
CA GLU A 349 -5.78 -9.81 19.39
C GLU A 349 -4.77 -9.85 20.55
N GLN A 350 -3.46 -9.82 20.25
CA GLN A 350 -2.37 -9.75 21.24
C GLN A 350 -1.89 -8.31 21.51
N LEU A 351 -2.33 -7.34 20.71
CA LEU A 351 -1.74 -6.00 20.64
C LEU A 351 -2.68 -4.90 21.12
N ILE A 352 -3.98 -5.02 20.87
CA ILE A 352 -5.00 -4.02 21.22
C ILE A 352 -6.12 -4.63 22.05
N ASN A 353 -6.83 -3.79 22.80
CA ASN A 353 -7.94 -4.26 23.62
C ASN A 353 -9.11 -4.78 22.76
N ARG A 354 -9.88 -5.74 23.30
CA ARG A 354 -10.95 -6.44 22.59
C ARG A 354 -12.05 -5.53 22.03
N GLN A 355 -12.23 -4.31 22.56
CA GLN A 355 -13.28 -3.40 22.10
C GLN A 355 -13.00 -2.84 20.70
N PHE A 356 -11.75 -2.85 20.23
CA PHE A 356 -11.39 -2.52 18.86
C PHE A 356 -11.91 -3.53 17.82
N LEU A 357 -12.28 -4.74 18.25
CA LEU A 357 -12.57 -5.86 17.34
C LEU A 357 -14.05 -6.24 17.40
N LYS A 358 -14.68 -6.56 16.26
CA LYS A 358 -16.03 -7.14 16.20
C LYS A 358 -15.98 -8.67 16.18
N GLY A 359 -14.93 -9.25 15.61
CA GLY A 359 -14.73 -10.69 15.47
C GLY A 359 -13.96 -11.03 14.19
N PRO A 360 -13.77 -12.32 13.89
CA PRO A 360 -12.92 -12.76 12.80
C PRO A 360 -13.53 -12.49 11.41
N ASN A 361 -12.67 -12.19 10.43
CA ASN A 361 -12.99 -12.05 9.00
C ASN A 361 -11.93 -12.74 8.12
N MET A 362 -11.96 -12.55 6.80
CA MET A 362 -11.03 -13.20 5.86
C MET A 362 -9.58 -12.69 5.94
N TYR A 363 -9.36 -11.50 6.49
CA TYR A 363 -8.06 -10.84 6.65
C TYR A 363 -7.57 -10.81 8.11
N GLY A 364 -8.27 -11.47 9.03
CA GLY A 364 -8.01 -11.41 10.47
C GLY A 364 -9.27 -11.08 11.25
N GLN A 365 -9.44 -9.82 11.62
CA GLN A 365 -10.50 -9.30 12.49
C GLN A 365 -11.18 -8.06 11.88
N ASP A 366 -12.51 -7.99 12.00
CA ASP A 366 -13.28 -6.79 11.68
C ASP A 366 -13.07 -5.71 12.75
N LEU A 367 -12.81 -4.47 12.33
CA LEU A 367 -12.65 -3.35 13.25
C LEU A 367 -13.99 -2.78 13.74
N ASN A 368 -14.04 -2.39 15.01
CA ASN A 368 -15.24 -1.89 15.69
C ASN A 368 -15.40 -0.38 15.54
N HIS A 369 -15.40 0.11 14.30
CA HIS A 369 -15.62 1.52 13.96
C HIS A 369 -17.02 2.07 14.34
N GLN A 370 -17.92 1.25 14.89
CA GLN A 370 -19.22 1.70 15.43
C GLN A 370 -19.14 2.17 16.88
N LEU A 371 -18.10 1.74 17.63
CA LEU A 371 -17.90 2.21 18.99
C LEU A 371 -17.30 3.63 18.95
N PRO A 372 -17.95 4.65 19.57
CA PRO A 372 -17.51 6.04 19.46
C PRO A 372 -16.03 6.27 19.82
N THR A 373 -15.54 5.62 20.87
CA THR A 373 -14.14 5.76 21.29
C THR A 373 -13.16 5.16 20.28
N VAL A 374 -13.44 3.96 19.77
CA VAL A 374 -12.61 3.32 18.74
C VAL A 374 -12.62 4.15 17.46
N ARG A 375 -13.79 4.60 17.00
CA ARG A 375 -13.90 5.48 15.82
C ARG A 375 -13.09 6.76 16.01
N ALA A 376 -13.16 7.39 17.18
CA ALA A 376 -12.39 8.59 17.48
C ALA A 376 -10.87 8.33 17.46
N ILE A 377 -10.42 7.20 17.99
CA ILE A 377 -9.01 6.80 17.96
C ILE A 377 -8.55 6.54 16.53
N LEU A 378 -9.35 5.83 15.71
CA LEU A 378 -8.99 5.58 14.30
C LEU A 378 -8.90 6.89 13.49
N LEU A 379 -9.82 7.83 13.68
CA LEU A 379 -9.74 9.14 13.01
C LEU A 379 -8.53 9.96 13.50
N GLU A 380 -8.18 9.88 14.78
CA GLU A 380 -6.98 10.53 15.31
C GLU A 380 -5.70 9.87 14.79
N MET A 381 -5.70 8.54 14.63
CA MET A 381 -4.60 7.78 14.03
C MET A 381 -4.37 8.24 12.59
N GLN A 382 -5.44 8.32 11.80
CA GLN A 382 -5.40 8.88 10.46
C GLN A 382 -4.92 10.33 10.48
N ARG A 383 -5.39 11.17 11.41
CA ARG A 383 -4.94 12.58 11.53
C ARG A 383 -3.43 12.67 11.74
N ARG A 384 -2.86 11.84 12.63
CA ARG A 384 -1.41 11.79 12.84
C ARG A 384 -0.67 11.32 11.59
N LYS A 385 -1.20 10.28 10.93
CA LYS A 385 -0.63 9.76 9.69
C LYS A 385 -0.58 10.83 8.60
N ILE A 386 -1.70 11.49 8.30
CA ILE A 386 -1.72 12.52 7.26
C ILE A 386 -0.87 13.74 7.64
N ASN A 387 -0.68 14.01 8.94
CA ASN A 387 0.19 15.09 9.40
C ASN A 387 1.69 14.86 9.12
N THR A 388 2.12 13.70 8.59
CA THR A 388 3.46 13.59 7.97
C THR A 388 3.61 14.54 6.78
N GLY A 389 2.50 14.92 6.14
CA GLY A 389 2.47 15.83 5.00
C GLY A 389 1.74 15.29 3.77
N ALA A 390 0.92 14.25 3.90
CA ALA A 390 0.15 13.73 2.77
C ALA A 390 -0.72 14.82 2.10
N ASP A 391 -1.04 14.60 0.83
CA ASP A 391 -1.95 15.42 0.04
C ASP A 391 -3.26 14.70 -0.25
N GLY A 392 -3.22 13.36 -0.25
CA GLY A 392 -4.37 12.51 -0.46
C GLY A 392 -4.35 11.22 0.36
N ILE A 393 -5.50 10.57 0.39
CA ILE A 393 -5.69 9.23 0.95
C ILE A 393 -6.41 8.34 -0.09
N ARG A 394 -6.03 7.07 -0.16
CA ARG A 394 -6.87 5.98 -0.65
C ARG A 394 -7.38 5.24 0.59
N VAL A 395 -8.70 5.16 0.72
CA VAL A 395 -9.33 4.26 1.69
C VAL A 395 -9.47 2.92 0.99
N ASP A 396 -8.61 2.00 1.40
CA ASP A 396 -8.56 0.64 0.88
C ASP A 396 -9.75 -0.17 1.41
N GLY A 397 -10.26 -1.09 0.59
CA GLY A 397 -11.33 -1.99 1.02
C GLY A 397 -12.58 -1.28 1.53
N GLY A 398 -13.03 -0.20 0.87
CA GLY A 398 -14.19 0.60 1.26
C GLY A 398 -15.46 -0.23 1.50
N GLN A 399 -15.61 -1.34 0.76
CA GLN A 399 -16.70 -2.29 0.97
C GLN A 399 -16.63 -3.07 2.29
N ASP A 400 -15.49 -3.12 2.97
CA ASP A 400 -15.28 -3.93 4.18
C ASP A 400 -15.69 -3.21 5.47
N PHE A 401 -15.97 -1.91 5.39
CA PHE A 401 -16.51 -1.11 6.49
C PHE A 401 -17.98 -1.43 6.75
N ARG A 402 -18.22 -2.60 7.33
CA ARG A 402 -19.54 -3.18 7.54
C ARG A 402 -19.88 -3.30 9.02
N PHE A 403 -21.18 -3.25 9.31
CA PHE A 403 -21.70 -3.54 10.64
C PHE A 403 -23.06 -4.22 10.57
N PHE A 404 -23.34 -5.07 11.57
CA PHE A 404 -24.68 -5.62 11.72
C PHE A 404 -25.60 -4.58 12.36
N ASN A 405 -26.63 -4.15 11.64
CA ASN A 405 -27.65 -3.25 12.15
C ASN A 405 -28.80 -4.07 12.77
N PRO A 406 -28.98 -4.07 14.11
CA PRO A 406 -30.03 -4.85 14.76
C PRO A 406 -31.44 -4.33 14.46
N LEU A 407 -31.60 -3.07 14.03
CA LEU A 407 -32.90 -2.49 13.70
C LEU A 407 -33.41 -2.96 12.34
N SER A 408 -32.52 -3.12 11.37
CA SER A 408 -32.88 -3.64 10.04
C SER A 408 -32.71 -5.16 9.91
N GLY A 409 -31.93 -5.77 10.81
CA GLY A 409 -31.57 -7.19 10.77
C GLY A 409 -30.61 -7.54 9.63
N ARG A 410 -29.83 -6.56 9.14
CA ARG A 410 -28.96 -6.70 7.97
C ARG A 410 -27.53 -6.22 8.27
N ILE A 411 -26.59 -6.70 7.48
CA ILE A 411 -25.25 -6.11 7.41
C ILE A 411 -25.35 -4.89 6.49
N GLU A 412 -24.91 -3.74 7.00
CA GLU A 412 -24.92 -2.45 6.32
C GLU A 412 -23.50 -1.89 6.22
N TYR A 413 -23.29 -0.95 5.29
CA TYR A 413 -22.04 -0.23 5.13
C TYR A 413 -22.03 1.03 6.01
N ASP A 414 -20.90 1.32 6.64
CA ASP A 414 -20.71 2.51 7.47
C ASP A 414 -20.22 3.69 6.65
N ASP A 415 -21.04 4.13 5.69
CA ASP A 415 -20.71 5.24 4.80
C ASP A 415 -20.42 6.52 5.59
N ALA A 416 -21.07 6.71 6.74
CA ALA A 416 -20.79 7.86 7.61
C ALA A 416 -19.34 7.88 8.11
N TYR A 417 -18.74 6.72 8.38
CA TYR A 417 -17.33 6.64 8.77
C TYR A 417 -16.40 6.83 7.57
N LEU A 418 -16.70 6.23 6.42
CA LEU A 418 -15.94 6.45 5.18
C LEU A 418 -15.89 7.95 4.81
N LEU A 419 -17.02 8.64 4.91
CA LEU A 419 -17.09 10.09 4.69
C LEU A 419 -16.30 10.88 5.75
N ALA A 420 -16.33 10.45 7.02
CA ALA A 420 -15.54 11.07 8.07
C ALA A 420 -14.03 10.92 7.83
N MET A 421 -13.58 9.79 7.27
CA MET A 421 -12.18 9.61 6.87
C MET A 421 -11.77 10.61 5.78
N SER A 422 -12.66 10.94 4.84
CA SER A 422 -12.39 11.99 3.83
C SER A 422 -12.25 13.39 4.44
N ASP A 423 -12.87 13.64 5.60
CA ASP A 423 -12.96 14.95 6.24
C ASP A 423 -11.97 15.16 7.40
N VAL A 424 -11.02 14.24 7.60
CA VAL A 424 -9.97 14.43 8.60
C VAL A 424 -9.10 15.64 8.21
N VAL A 425 -9.03 16.61 9.13
CA VAL A 425 -8.27 17.85 8.93
C VAL A 425 -6.79 17.59 9.16
N GLN A 426 -5.97 17.91 8.15
CA GLN A 426 -4.52 18.00 8.31
C GLN A 426 -4.15 19.36 8.91
N GLU A 427 -3.18 19.36 9.81
CA GLU A 427 -2.63 20.57 10.41
C GLU A 427 -1.10 20.55 10.45
N ILE A 428 -0.46 21.42 9.66
CA ILE A 428 1.00 21.52 9.54
C ILE A 428 1.40 23.00 9.44
N GLY A 429 2.41 23.41 10.22
CA GLY A 429 2.99 24.75 10.13
C GLY A 429 2.01 25.91 10.41
N GLY A 430 0.91 25.66 11.13
CA GLY A 430 -0.15 26.64 11.39
C GLY A 430 -1.18 26.78 10.26
N TYR A 431 -1.22 25.83 9.31
CA TYR A 431 -2.19 25.79 8.21
C TYR A 431 -3.03 24.51 8.26
N GLN A 432 -4.30 24.64 7.87
CA GLN A 432 -5.27 23.54 7.81
C GLN A 432 -5.81 23.33 6.39
N ARG A 433 -6.01 22.07 6.01
CA ARG A 433 -6.63 21.65 4.73
C ARG A 433 -7.23 20.25 4.84
N LEU A 434 -8.05 19.89 3.86
CA LEU A 434 -8.61 18.56 3.67
C LEU A 434 -7.89 17.82 2.54
N MET A 435 -7.81 16.50 2.61
CA MET A 435 -7.07 15.67 1.67
C MET A 435 -7.85 15.39 0.39
N PHE A 436 -7.15 15.17 -0.72
CA PHE A 436 -7.74 14.47 -1.86
C PHE A 436 -8.13 13.05 -1.43
N THR A 437 -9.26 12.51 -1.88
CA THR A 437 -9.76 11.21 -1.39
C THR A 437 -10.12 10.28 -2.54
N ILE A 438 -9.57 9.08 -2.48
CA ILE A 438 -9.92 7.93 -3.31
C ILE A 438 -10.57 6.87 -2.41
N PHE A 439 -11.70 6.33 -2.84
CA PHE A 439 -12.27 5.11 -2.26
C PHE A 439 -11.99 3.93 -3.17
N GLU A 440 -11.37 2.89 -2.65
CA GLU A 440 -11.38 1.59 -3.30
C GLU A 440 -12.63 0.85 -2.85
N ASP A 441 -13.73 1.01 -3.58
CA ASP A 441 -15.00 0.38 -3.23
C ASP A 441 -15.61 -0.29 -4.46
N GLY A 442 -15.79 -1.60 -4.39
CA GLY A 442 -16.38 -2.43 -5.44
C GLY A 442 -17.69 -3.07 -5.02
N ARG A 443 -18.44 -2.47 -4.08
CA ARG A 443 -19.68 -3.08 -3.59
C ARG A 443 -20.62 -3.43 -4.75
N PRO A 444 -21.30 -4.59 -4.71
CA PRO A 444 -21.49 -5.46 -3.56
C PRO A 444 -20.42 -6.58 -3.38
N TRP A 445 -19.19 -6.42 -3.88
CA TRP A 445 -18.09 -7.37 -3.65
C TRP A 445 -18.00 -7.85 -2.17
N PRO A 446 -17.78 -9.15 -1.91
CA PRO A 446 -17.51 -10.24 -2.87
C PRO A 446 -18.75 -11.06 -3.28
N GLN A 447 -19.95 -10.48 -3.32
CA GLN A 447 -21.14 -11.20 -3.76
C GLN A 447 -20.99 -11.75 -5.18
N GLU A 448 -21.45 -12.96 -5.46
CA GLU A 448 -21.42 -13.56 -6.80
C GLU A 448 -22.07 -12.64 -7.84
N GLY A 449 -21.39 -12.40 -8.97
CA GLY A 449 -21.87 -11.53 -10.05
C GLY A 449 -21.70 -10.03 -9.78
N TRP A 450 -20.97 -9.64 -8.73
CA TRP A 450 -20.56 -8.25 -8.48
C TRP A 450 -19.83 -7.63 -9.69
N GLU A 451 -19.10 -8.43 -10.48
CA GLU A 451 -18.32 -7.97 -11.65
C GLU A 451 -19.18 -7.23 -12.69
N GLU A 452 -20.49 -7.51 -12.71
CA GLU A 452 -21.47 -6.95 -13.65
C GLU A 452 -22.49 -6.03 -12.98
N THR A 453 -22.59 -6.09 -11.64
CA THR A 453 -23.60 -5.36 -10.85
C THR A 453 -23.03 -4.20 -10.04
N SER A 454 -21.72 -4.18 -9.76
CA SER A 454 -21.07 -3.05 -9.10
C SER A 454 -21.16 -1.80 -9.98
N THR A 455 -21.54 -0.69 -9.35
CA THR A 455 -21.71 0.61 -10.01
C THR A 455 -20.48 1.49 -9.89
N TYR A 456 -19.63 1.24 -8.90
CA TYR A 456 -18.42 2.01 -8.58
C TYR A 456 -18.68 3.50 -8.31
N ARG A 457 -19.87 3.86 -7.84
CA ARG A 457 -20.32 5.27 -7.73
C ARG A 457 -20.88 5.63 -6.36
N GLU A 458 -21.05 4.67 -5.46
CA GLU A 458 -21.76 4.85 -4.20
C GLU A 458 -21.15 5.94 -3.33
N LEU A 459 -19.81 6.01 -3.24
CA LEU A 459 -19.14 7.02 -2.42
C LEU A 459 -19.02 8.36 -3.14
N THR A 460 -18.81 8.35 -4.45
CA THR A 460 -18.71 9.59 -5.25
C THR A 460 -20.05 10.28 -5.43
N GLU A 461 -21.18 9.56 -5.35
CA GLU A 461 -22.51 10.15 -5.29
C GLU A 461 -22.79 10.85 -3.95
N LEU A 462 -22.28 10.30 -2.84
CA LEU A 462 -22.37 10.90 -1.51
C LEU A 462 -21.36 12.06 -1.33
N ARG A 463 -20.21 11.97 -2.00
CA ARG A 463 -19.09 12.90 -1.90
C ARG A 463 -18.53 13.24 -3.30
N PRO A 464 -19.18 14.16 -4.05
CA PRO A 464 -18.84 14.45 -5.44
C PRO A 464 -17.42 14.97 -5.70
N GLU A 465 -16.73 15.50 -4.69
CA GLU A 465 -15.33 15.91 -4.80
C GLU A 465 -14.31 14.78 -4.62
N SER A 466 -14.76 13.59 -4.22
CA SER A 466 -13.93 12.39 -4.09
C SER A 466 -13.88 11.59 -5.39
N TYR A 467 -13.00 10.58 -5.41
CA TYR A 467 -12.85 9.65 -6.52
C TYR A 467 -13.03 8.22 -6.01
N GLN A 468 -13.37 7.30 -6.91
CA GLN A 468 -13.48 5.88 -6.61
C GLN A 468 -12.71 5.06 -7.64
N TRP A 469 -12.25 3.87 -7.29
CA TRP A 469 -11.70 2.95 -8.29
C TRP A 469 -12.76 2.57 -9.33
N GLY A 470 -12.42 2.74 -10.61
CA GLY A 470 -13.31 2.38 -11.72
C GLY A 470 -13.28 0.89 -12.07
N PRO A 471 -14.21 0.42 -12.92
CA PRO A 471 -14.37 -1.01 -13.24
C PRO A 471 -13.19 -1.66 -13.98
N LEU A 472 -12.31 -0.85 -14.60
CA LEU A 472 -11.16 -1.35 -15.35
C LEU A 472 -9.85 -1.36 -14.55
N ILE A 473 -9.85 -0.72 -13.37
CA ILE A 473 -8.72 -0.76 -12.44
C ILE A 473 -9.05 -1.59 -11.20
N PHE A 474 -10.33 -1.65 -10.79
CA PHE A 474 -10.77 -2.47 -9.67
C PHE A 474 -10.78 -3.94 -10.05
N ALA A 475 -9.91 -4.71 -9.40
CA ALA A 475 -9.82 -6.17 -9.34
C ALA A 475 -9.96 -6.97 -10.65
N HIS A 476 -9.28 -8.11 -10.70
CA HIS A 476 -9.50 -9.21 -11.65
C HIS A 476 -9.43 -8.92 -13.17
N ASN A 477 -8.92 -7.78 -13.62
CA ASN A 477 -8.74 -7.52 -15.06
C ASN A 477 -7.51 -8.24 -15.60
N THR A 478 -7.66 -8.94 -16.72
CA THR A 478 -6.65 -9.81 -17.32
C THR A 478 -6.52 -9.51 -18.83
N PRO A 479 -5.91 -8.37 -19.22
CA PRO A 479 -5.70 -7.99 -20.61
C PRO A 479 -4.82 -8.96 -21.41
N THR A 480 -4.19 -9.93 -20.75
CA THR A 480 -3.42 -11.01 -21.39
C THR A 480 -4.28 -12.01 -22.17
N LEU A 481 -5.60 -12.03 -21.97
CA LEU A 481 -6.51 -12.96 -22.63
C LEU A 481 -7.00 -12.45 -23.99
N GLU A 482 -7.21 -13.37 -24.92
CA GLU A 482 -7.86 -13.09 -26.21
C GLU A 482 -9.24 -12.45 -26.00
N LYS A 483 -9.55 -11.45 -26.83
CA LYS A 483 -10.86 -10.75 -26.83
C LYS A 483 -11.25 -10.08 -25.50
N PHE A 484 -10.30 -9.89 -24.57
CA PHE A 484 -10.55 -9.26 -23.27
C PHE A 484 -11.27 -7.91 -23.41
N TRP A 485 -10.73 -7.02 -24.24
CA TRP A 485 -11.30 -5.68 -24.46
C TRP A 485 -12.68 -5.71 -25.10
N ASP A 486 -12.95 -6.72 -25.93
CA ASP A 486 -14.27 -6.90 -26.53
C ASP A 486 -15.31 -7.41 -25.53
N GLN A 487 -14.92 -8.30 -24.63
CA GLN A 487 -15.75 -8.77 -23.53
C GLN A 487 -16.04 -7.64 -22.52
N LYS A 488 -15.04 -6.79 -22.26
CA LYS A 488 -15.14 -5.64 -21.33
C LYS A 488 -15.77 -4.39 -21.94
N TRP A 489 -16.26 -4.43 -23.19
CA TRP A 489 -16.77 -3.24 -23.88
C TRP A 489 -17.85 -2.47 -23.12
N ARG A 490 -18.74 -3.18 -22.40
CA ARG A 490 -19.72 -2.52 -21.53
C ARG A 490 -19.02 -1.64 -20.48
N ARG A 491 -18.04 -2.19 -19.76
CA ARG A 491 -17.25 -1.47 -18.75
C ARG A 491 -16.40 -0.35 -19.36
N VAL A 492 -15.89 -0.54 -20.58
CA VAL A 492 -15.21 0.51 -21.37
C VAL A 492 -16.18 1.67 -21.64
N CYS A 493 -17.41 1.41 -22.10
CA CYS A 493 -18.42 2.45 -22.28
C CYS A 493 -18.77 3.16 -20.97
N GLU A 494 -18.92 2.43 -19.87
CA GLU A 494 -19.17 3.02 -18.56
C GLU A 494 -18.06 3.99 -18.16
N VAL A 495 -16.78 3.63 -18.37
CA VAL A 495 -15.66 4.56 -18.17
C VAL A 495 -15.85 5.81 -19.02
N MET A 496 -16.12 5.69 -20.31
CA MET A 496 -16.23 6.85 -21.20
C MET A 496 -17.37 7.82 -20.86
N TYR A 497 -18.49 7.32 -20.34
CA TYR A 497 -19.69 8.15 -20.09
C TYR A 497 -19.92 8.49 -18.61
N GLN A 498 -19.25 7.82 -17.67
CA GLN A 498 -19.48 7.97 -16.22
C GLN A 498 -18.19 8.00 -15.38
N GLY A 499 -17.01 7.98 -16.01
CA GLY A 499 -15.72 7.80 -15.36
C GLY A 499 -14.99 9.07 -14.89
N ASP A 500 -15.57 10.26 -15.00
CA ASP A 500 -14.96 11.53 -14.57
C ASP A 500 -14.57 11.59 -13.09
N ARG A 501 -15.20 10.74 -12.25
CA ARG A 501 -14.89 10.55 -10.83
C ARG A 501 -14.22 9.22 -10.52
N TRP A 502 -13.64 8.57 -11.53
CA TRP A 502 -12.94 7.31 -11.35
C TRP A 502 -11.43 7.44 -11.45
N ILE A 503 -10.74 6.62 -10.66
CA ILE A 503 -9.39 6.20 -11.00
C ILE A 503 -9.52 5.23 -12.17
N THR A 504 -8.74 5.49 -13.22
CA THR A 504 -8.74 4.75 -14.48
C THR A 504 -7.33 4.26 -14.78
N GLY A 505 -7.19 3.31 -15.68
CA GLY A 505 -5.93 2.64 -15.95
C GLY A 505 -6.16 1.17 -16.19
N CYS A 506 -5.07 0.42 -16.30
CA CYS A 506 -5.11 -1.03 -16.52
C CYS A 506 -4.16 -1.77 -15.57
N ALA A 507 -2.97 -1.22 -15.33
CA ALA A 507 -1.98 -1.79 -14.43
C ALA A 507 -2.03 -1.13 -13.05
N ASN A 508 -2.26 -1.95 -12.03
CA ASN A 508 -2.01 -1.66 -10.62
C ASN A 508 -1.45 -2.92 -9.94
N HIS A 509 -1.12 -2.83 -8.65
CA HIS A 509 -0.62 -3.98 -7.90
C HIS A 509 -1.57 -5.21 -7.95
N ASP A 510 -2.89 -5.03 -7.94
CA ASP A 510 -3.86 -6.14 -7.99
C ASP A 510 -3.97 -6.77 -9.37
N THR A 511 -4.08 -5.97 -10.43
CA THR A 511 -4.33 -6.47 -11.79
C THR A 511 -3.10 -7.21 -12.32
N VAL A 512 -1.90 -6.67 -12.10
CA VAL A 512 -0.66 -7.36 -12.50
C VAL A 512 -0.53 -8.70 -11.76
N ARG A 513 -0.79 -8.73 -10.44
CA ARG A 513 -0.85 -9.98 -9.66
C ARG A 513 -1.87 -10.96 -10.26
N ARG A 514 -3.07 -10.48 -10.63
CA ARG A 514 -4.08 -11.34 -11.26
C ARG A 514 -3.58 -11.94 -12.57
N GLY A 515 -2.79 -11.21 -13.34
CA GLY A 515 -2.16 -11.72 -14.57
C GLY A 515 -1.41 -13.03 -14.34
N ASN A 516 -0.72 -13.17 -13.21
CA ASN A 516 0.01 -14.39 -12.83
C ASN A 516 -0.91 -15.58 -12.55
N GLN A 517 -2.17 -15.32 -12.20
CA GLN A 517 -3.15 -16.34 -11.82
C GLN A 517 -3.97 -16.84 -13.02
N VAL A 518 -3.71 -16.33 -14.22
CA VAL A 518 -4.31 -16.83 -15.46
C VAL A 518 -3.70 -18.19 -15.79
N ASP A 519 -4.54 -19.17 -16.18
CA ASP A 519 -4.06 -20.46 -16.66
C ASP A 519 -3.17 -20.28 -17.91
N PRO A 520 -1.89 -20.68 -17.87
CA PRO A 520 -0.98 -20.59 -19.01
C PRO A 520 -1.44 -21.35 -20.26
N GLN A 521 -2.32 -22.35 -20.11
CA GLN A 521 -2.92 -23.13 -21.19
C GLN A 521 -4.25 -22.57 -21.68
N GLY A 522 -4.73 -21.48 -21.08
CA GLY A 522 -5.93 -20.78 -21.48
C GLY A 522 -5.79 -20.01 -22.81
N PRO A 523 -6.82 -19.24 -23.19
CA PRO A 523 -6.82 -18.44 -24.43
C PRO A 523 -5.98 -17.17 -24.27
N VAL A 524 -4.65 -17.35 -24.16
CA VAL A 524 -3.66 -16.27 -24.04
C VAL A 524 -3.48 -15.56 -25.39
N ASN A 525 -3.52 -14.23 -25.40
CA ASN A 525 -3.30 -13.44 -26.63
C ASN A 525 -1.84 -13.50 -27.08
N ARG A 526 -1.55 -14.36 -28.05
CA ARG A 526 -0.20 -14.56 -28.62
C ARG A 526 0.29 -13.42 -29.51
N ASN A 527 -0.55 -12.43 -29.82
CA ASN A 527 -0.09 -11.22 -30.52
C ASN A 527 0.70 -10.28 -29.59
N LEU A 528 0.59 -10.44 -28.27
CA LEU A 528 1.30 -9.62 -27.29
C LEU A 528 2.73 -10.09 -27.04
N GLY A 529 3.13 -11.29 -27.47
CA GLY A 529 4.47 -11.81 -27.23
C GLY A 529 4.58 -13.31 -27.53
N GLU A 530 5.82 -13.78 -27.71
CA GLU A 530 6.11 -15.19 -27.94
C GLU A 530 6.13 -15.96 -26.61
N THR A 531 6.57 -15.29 -25.53
CA THR A 531 6.64 -15.86 -24.18
C THR A 531 5.57 -15.28 -23.25
N LEU A 532 5.24 -15.99 -22.17
CA LEU A 532 4.27 -15.51 -21.17
C LEU A 532 4.70 -14.19 -20.48
N PRO A 533 5.98 -14.01 -20.09
CA PRO A 533 6.47 -12.72 -19.60
C PRO A 533 6.28 -11.58 -20.60
N GLU A 534 6.63 -11.76 -21.87
CA GLU A 534 6.41 -10.74 -22.89
C GLU A 534 4.92 -10.39 -23.06
N VAL A 535 4.05 -11.40 -23.04
CA VAL A 535 2.59 -11.19 -23.10
C VAL A 535 2.12 -10.38 -21.89
N LEU A 536 2.61 -10.69 -20.69
CA LEU A 536 2.24 -9.98 -19.47
C LEU A 536 2.70 -8.52 -19.51
N ASP A 537 3.98 -8.28 -19.83
CA ASP A 537 4.58 -6.95 -19.91
C ASP A 537 3.85 -6.09 -20.94
N ASN A 538 3.62 -6.62 -22.14
CA ASN A 538 2.97 -5.88 -23.22
C ASN A 538 1.45 -5.74 -22.99
N ALA A 539 0.83 -6.54 -22.12
CA ALA A 539 -0.57 -6.37 -21.73
C ALA A 539 -0.76 -5.22 -20.72
N TYR A 540 0.17 -5.06 -19.78
CA TYR A 540 0.07 -4.08 -18.69
C TYR A 540 0.85 -2.78 -18.93
N ASP A 541 1.87 -2.78 -19.78
CA ASP A 541 2.53 -1.59 -20.38
C ASP A 541 2.20 -1.52 -21.89
N ASN A 542 0.91 -1.46 -22.20
CA ASN A 542 0.39 -1.53 -23.57
C ASN A 542 0.21 -0.14 -24.22
N PRO A 543 0.91 0.19 -25.33
CA PRO A 543 0.81 1.51 -25.93
C PRO A 543 -0.60 1.93 -26.38
N ALA A 544 -1.42 1.00 -26.88
CA ALA A 544 -2.79 1.30 -27.31
C ALA A 544 -3.69 1.63 -26.12
N VAL A 545 -3.58 0.86 -25.03
CA VAL A 545 -4.32 1.09 -23.79
C VAL A 545 -3.88 2.41 -23.15
N THR A 546 -2.58 2.64 -23.01
CA THR A 546 -2.04 3.87 -22.39
C THR A 546 -2.44 5.10 -23.20
N LEU A 547 -2.40 5.05 -24.54
CA LEU A 547 -2.85 6.15 -25.38
C LEU A 547 -4.35 6.43 -25.23
N TRP A 548 -5.18 5.39 -25.17
CA TRP A 548 -6.60 5.54 -24.92
C TRP A 548 -6.87 6.18 -23.56
N VAL A 549 -6.26 5.67 -22.49
CA VAL A 549 -6.45 6.17 -21.13
C VAL A 549 -6.00 7.62 -20.98
N TYR A 550 -4.77 7.96 -21.35
CA TYR A 550 -4.23 9.31 -21.15
C TYR A 550 -4.73 10.31 -22.20
N GLY A 551 -4.82 9.88 -23.46
CA GLY A 551 -5.12 10.74 -24.60
C GLY A 551 -6.60 10.96 -24.87
N PHE A 552 -7.49 10.13 -24.30
CA PHE A 552 -8.91 10.13 -24.69
C PHE A 552 -9.90 9.94 -23.53
N SER A 553 -9.63 9.04 -22.58
CA SER A 553 -10.59 8.63 -21.53
C SER A 553 -10.79 9.68 -20.41
N PRO A 554 -12.00 9.75 -19.82
CA PRO A 554 -12.25 10.52 -18.60
C PRO A 554 -11.58 9.90 -17.36
N GLY A 555 -11.67 10.59 -16.23
CA GLY A 555 -11.14 10.15 -14.94
C GLY A 555 -9.67 10.50 -14.71
N LEU A 556 -9.06 9.83 -13.74
CA LEU A 556 -7.66 10.01 -13.34
C LEU A 556 -6.86 8.75 -13.68
N PRO A 557 -6.01 8.78 -14.73
CA PRO A 557 -5.08 7.71 -15.01
C PRO A 557 -4.14 7.40 -13.85
N MET A 558 -3.99 6.11 -13.55
CA MET A 558 -3.00 5.56 -12.62
C MET A 558 -2.16 4.52 -13.33
N ASP A 559 -0.84 4.64 -13.20
CA ASP A 559 0.12 3.62 -13.61
C ASP A 559 0.73 2.95 -12.38
N PHE A 560 1.34 1.78 -12.58
CA PHE A 560 2.10 1.07 -11.56
C PHE A 560 3.56 0.93 -11.96
N LEU A 561 4.46 1.30 -11.05
CA LEU A 561 5.89 1.37 -11.38
C LEU A 561 6.46 0.04 -11.84
N ASN A 562 6.16 -1.09 -11.17
CA ASN A 562 6.69 -2.40 -11.60
C ASN A 562 6.23 -2.75 -13.01
N ALA A 563 4.99 -2.43 -13.40
CA ALA A 563 4.52 -2.66 -14.77
C ALA A 563 5.28 -1.78 -15.79
N LEU A 564 5.51 -0.50 -15.50
CA LEU A 564 6.27 0.40 -16.38
C LEU A 564 7.75 0.04 -16.47
N MET A 565 8.30 -0.51 -15.40
CA MET A 565 9.68 -1.02 -15.35
C MET A 565 9.80 -2.42 -15.94
N ARG A 566 8.67 -3.08 -16.27
CA ARG A 566 8.61 -4.49 -16.71
C ARG A 566 9.33 -5.41 -15.73
N SER A 567 9.21 -5.06 -14.46
CA SER A 567 9.81 -5.78 -13.35
C SER A 567 8.83 -6.77 -12.77
N PRO A 568 9.31 -7.91 -12.24
CA PRO A 568 8.43 -8.86 -11.64
C PRO A 568 7.53 -8.29 -10.52
N TRP A 569 6.37 -8.90 -10.31
CA TRP A 569 5.41 -8.55 -9.27
C TRP A 569 4.58 -9.75 -8.81
N LEU A 570 4.45 -9.92 -7.49
CA LEU A 570 3.56 -10.89 -6.85
C LEU A 570 3.01 -10.35 -5.53
N PHE A 571 2.11 -11.11 -4.91
CA PHE A 571 1.78 -10.94 -3.50
C PHE A 571 2.90 -11.52 -2.63
N PHE A 572 3.58 -10.69 -1.84
CA PHE A 572 4.61 -11.13 -0.90
C PHE A 572 4.18 -10.91 0.54
N ARG A 573 4.52 -11.91 1.37
CA ARG A 573 4.25 -11.95 2.79
C ARG A 573 5.23 -12.91 3.44
N ASN A 574 6.29 -12.39 4.08
CA ASN A 574 7.32 -13.23 4.70
C ASN A 574 7.05 -13.55 6.17
N THR A 575 6.00 -13.01 6.77
CA THR A 575 5.68 -13.10 8.20
C THR A 575 4.70 -14.23 8.56
N ASP A 576 4.05 -14.83 7.57
CA ASP A 576 2.90 -15.71 7.79
C ASP A 576 3.30 -17.16 8.01
N GLU A 577 3.39 -17.54 9.27
CA GLU A 577 3.66 -18.92 9.64
C GLU A 577 2.48 -19.86 9.37
N ARG A 578 1.25 -19.39 9.53
CA ARG A 578 0.06 -20.25 9.54
C ARG A 578 -0.41 -20.60 8.14
N TYR A 579 -0.44 -19.62 7.26
CA TYR A 579 -0.95 -19.71 5.90
C TYR A 579 0.13 -19.49 4.83
N GLY A 580 1.39 -19.24 5.18
CA GLY A 580 2.46 -18.98 4.21
C GLY A 580 2.57 -20.02 3.09
N VAL A 581 2.44 -21.31 3.40
CA VAL A 581 2.43 -22.39 2.37
C VAL A 581 1.22 -22.29 1.44
N LYS A 582 0.05 -21.94 1.96
CA LYS A 582 -1.16 -21.70 1.16
C LYS A 582 -0.96 -20.49 0.25
N VAL A 583 -0.46 -19.39 0.79
CA VAL A 583 -0.21 -18.16 0.01
C VAL A 583 0.75 -18.46 -1.14
N VAL A 584 1.88 -19.13 -0.87
CA VAL A 584 2.82 -19.54 -1.94
C VAL A 584 2.15 -20.42 -2.98
N SER A 585 1.27 -21.34 -2.56
CA SER A 585 0.52 -22.21 -3.47
C SER A 585 -0.45 -21.45 -4.40
N GLU A 586 -0.95 -20.28 -3.96
CA GLU A 586 -1.81 -19.40 -4.76
C GLU A 586 -1.01 -18.51 -5.72
N GLU A 587 0.27 -18.25 -5.41
CA GLU A 587 1.15 -17.37 -6.20
C GLU A 587 2.09 -18.13 -7.16
N VAL A 588 2.01 -19.46 -7.25
CA VAL A 588 2.94 -20.27 -8.09
C VAL A 588 2.94 -19.89 -9.57
N GLY A 589 1.86 -19.29 -10.07
CA GLY A 589 1.77 -18.79 -11.44
C GLY A 589 2.78 -17.68 -11.74
N PHE A 590 3.29 -17.00 -10.72
CA PHE A 590 4.43 -16.08 -10.83
C PHE A 590 5.63 -16.72 -11.55
N LEU A 591 5.94 -17.97 -11.22
CA LEU A 591 7.07 -18.68 -11.84
C LEU A 591 6.86 -18.91 -13.33
N ASP A 592 5.63 -19.07 -13.80
CA ASP A 592 5.32 -19.27 -15.23
C ASP A 592 5.26 -17.96 -16.00
N TRP A 593 4.61 -16.95 -15.41
CA TRP A 593 4.29 -15.69 -16.07
C TRP A 593 5.39 -14.64 -16.00
N GLN A 594 6.28 -14.69 -15.00
CA GLN A 594 7.22 -13.58 -14.76
C GLN A 594 8.68 -13.99 -14.68
N VAL A 595 8.96 -15.26 -14.34
CA VAL A 595 10.34 -15.74 -14.21
C VAL A 595 10.78 -16.46 -15.48
N THR A 596 11.78 -15.94 -16.17
CA THR A 596 12.45 -16.64 -17.28
C THR A 596 13.58 -17.54 -16.77
N PRO A 597 14.01 -18.57 -17.54
CA PRO A 597 15.21 -19.32 -17.21
C PRO A 597 16.44 -18.42 -17.04
N GLU A 598 16.60 -17.41 -17.89
CA GLU A 598 17.69 -16.45 -17.84
C GLU A 598 17.64 -15.61 -16.56
N LEU A 599 16.45 -15.16 -16.15
CA LEU A 599 16.26 -14.43 -14.90
C LEU A 599 16.63 -15.30 -13.70
N TYR A 600 16.15 -16.55 -13.69
CA TYR A 600 16.42 -17.50 -12.62
C TYR A 600 17.91 -17.85 -12.52
N ASP A 601 18.63 -17.91 -13.63
CA ASP A 601 20.05 -18.29 -13.68
C ASP A 601 21.00 -17.20 -13.15
N HIS A 602 20.54 -15.94 -12.98
CA HIS A 602 21.36 -14.89 -12.37
C HIS A 602 21.82 -15.26 -10.95
N ALA A 603 23.12 -15.10 -10.67
CA ALA A 603 23.73 -15.51 -9.40
C ALA A 603 23.13 -14.81 -8.17
N ASP A 604 22.71 -13.56 -8.34
CA ASP A 604 22.18 -12.70 -7.28
C ASP A 604 20.64 -12.77 -7.16
N LEU A 605 20.01 -13.75 -7.81
CA LEU A 605 18.57 -14.01 -7.75
C LEU A 605 18.28 -15.46 -7.38
N PHE A 606 17.19 -15.65 -6.64
CA PHE A 606 16.76 -16.94 -6.11
C PHE A 606 17.83 -17.74 -5.33
N PRO A 607 18.74 -17.11 -4.56
CA PRO A 607 19.83 -17.84 -3.89
C PRO A 607 19.30 -18.83 -2.85
N ARG A 608 18.19 -18.51 -2.17
CA ARG A 608 17.61 -19.33 -1.11
C ARG A 608 17.00 -20.59 -1.74
N LEU A 609 16.17 -20.45 -2.77
CA LEU A 609 15.58 -21.59 -3.48
C LEU A 609 16.66 -22.49 -4.12
N LYS A 610 17.71 -21.90 -4.71
CA LYS A 610 18.86 -22.66 -5.21
C LYS A 610 19.56 -23.45 -4.11
N SER A 611 19.69 -22.90 -2.90
CA SER A 611 20.28 -23.61 -1.76
C SER A 611 19.46 -24.82 -1.29
N LEU A 612 18.16 -24.87 -1.60
CA LEU A 612 17.30 -26.05 -1.39
C LEU A 612 17.49 -27.13 -2.48
N GLY A 613 18.32 -26.89 -3.49
CA GLY A 613 18.58 -27.81 -4.60
C GLY A 613 17.73 -27.55 -5.85
N PHE A 614 16.97 -26.45 -5.89
CA PHE A 614 16.31 -26.00 -7.12
C PHE A 614 17.30 -25.21 -7.98
N GLU A 615 18.30 -25.89 -8.55
CA GLU A 615 19.37 -25.22 -9.32
C GLU A 615 18.88 -24.60 -10.64
N THR A 616 17.75 -25.08 -11.17
CA THR A 616 17.13 -24.56 -12.39
C THR A 616 15.62 -24.33 -12.18
N LEU A 617 15.02 -23.47 -13.01
CA LEU A 617 13.62 -23.07 -12.89
C LEU A 617 12.61 -24.22 -13.12
N GLY A 618 12.95 -25.20 -13.96
CA GLY A 618 12.06 -26.32 -14.31
C GLY A 618 11.62 -27.14 -13.09
N PRO A 619 12.56 -27.73 -12.32
CA PRO A 619 12.24 -28.45 -11.09
C PRO A 619 11.47 -27.63 -10.05
N LEU A 620 11.76 -26.33 -9.94
CA LEU A 620 11.02 -25.44 -9.04
C LEU A 620 9.55 -25.30 -9.47
N ARG A 621 9.30 -25.05 -10.76
CA ARG A 621 7.93 -24.97 -11.31
C ARG A 621 7.16 -26.27 -11.11
N GLU A 622 7.79 -27.41 -11.37
CA GLU A 622 7.15 -28.72 -11.20
C GLU A 622 6.77 -28.97 -9.73
N PHE A 623 7.68 -28.68 -8.80
CA PHE A 623 7.39 -28.80 -7.36
C PHE A 623 6.27 -27.86 -6.92
N ALA A 624 6.34 -26.58 -7.31
CA ALA A 624 5.34 -25.57 -6.95
C ALA A 624 3.94 -25.93 -7.46
N LYS A 625 3.82 -26.41 -8.71
CA LYS A 625 2.54 -26.88 -9.27
C LYS A 625 2.00 -28.11 -8.56
N ALA A 626 2.87 -29.05 -8.19
CA ALA A 626 2.46 -30.22 -7.43
C ALA A 626 1.97 -29.83 -6.03
N LEU A 627 2.65 -28.88 -5.37
CA LEU A 627 2.23 -28.31 -4.09
C LEU A 627 0.87 -27.62 -4.22
N GLN A 628 0.67 -26.75 -5.21
CA GLN A 628 -0.61 -26.09 -5.48
C GLN A 628 -1.75 -27.10 -5.66
N THR A 629 -1.56 -28.09 -6.53
CA THR A 629 -2.58 -29.12 -6.78
C THR A 629 -2.93 -29.86 -5.49
N THR A 630 -1.93 -30.22 -4.70
CA THR A 630 -2.11 -30.98 -3.46
C THR A 630 -2.79 -30.12 -2.38
N MET A 631 -2.46 -28.83 -2.27
CA MET A 631 -3.13 -27.89 -1.37
C MET A 631 -4.61 -27.76 -1.69
N VAL A 632 -4.98 -27.67 -2.98
CA VAL A 632 -6.38 -27.62 -3.41
C VAL A 632 -7.11 -28.94 -3.12
N GLU A 633 -6.52 -30.09 -3.46
CA GLU A 633 -7.15 -31.41 -3.25
C GLU A 633 -7.34 -31.79 -1.77
N THR A 634 -6.61 -31.15 -0.86
CA THR A 634 -6.62 -31.46 0.58
C THR A 634 -7.28 -30.37 1.43
N ASP A 635 -7.98 -29.42 0.83
CA ASP A 635 -8.59 -28.26 1.50
C ASP A 635 -7.57 -27.49 2.38
N CYS A 636 -6.35 -27.33 1.86
CA CYS A 636 -5.22 -26.64 2.51
C CYS A 636 -4.76 -27.25 3.85
N ASN A 637 -5.05 -28.53 4.12
CA ASN A 637 -4.59 -29.20 5.33
C ASN A 637 -3.12 -29.65 5.21
N LEU A 638 -2.20 -28.95 5.87
CA LEU A 638 -0.77 -29.22 5.79
C LEU A 638 -0.37 -30.65 6.20
N ASN A 639 -1.07 -31.27 7.17
CA ASN A 639 -0.78 -32.66 7.53
C ASN A 639 -1.12 -33.60 6.38
N ALA A 640 -2.26 -33.40 5.74
CA ALA A 640 -2.68 -34.18 4.58
C ALA A 640 -1.77 -33.93 3.36
N VAL A 641 -1.29 -32.70 3.17
CA VAL A 641 -0.30 -32.37 2.13
C VAL A 641 1.00 -33.12 2.36
N VAL A 642 1.55 -33.09 3.58
CA VAL A 642 2.77 -33.83 3.91
C VAL A 642 2.59 -35.33 3.71
N GLU A 643 1.47 -35.90 4.17
CA GLU A 643 1.16 -37.33 3.98
C GLU A 643 1.07 -37.70 2.50
N ALA A 644 0.42 -36.88 1.68
CA ALA A 644 0.32 -37.07 0.24
C ALA A 644 1.69 -36.95 -0.44
N CYS A 645 2.48 -35.93 -0.10
CA CYS A 645 3.83 -35.73 -0.61
C CYS A 645 4.75 -36.90 -0.26
N GLN A 646 4.81 -37.31 1.01
CA GLN A 646 5.61 -38.46 1.46
C GLN A 646 5.20 -39.74 0.75
N THR A 647 3.88 -40.03 0.72
CA THR A 647 3.35 -41.22 0.06
C THR A 647 3.64 -41.23 -1.43
N CYS A 648 3.66 -40.08 -2.12
CA CYS A 648 3.87 -40.01 -3.55
C CYS A 648 5.34 -39.97 -3.98
N LEU A 649 6.22 -39.46 -3.11
CA LEU A 649 7.65 -39.28 -3.40
C LEU A 649 8.52 -40.44 -2.88
N ASP A 650 8.00 -41.29 -1.99
CA ASP A 650 8.68 -42.51 -1.56
C ASP A 650 8.84 -43.56 -2.69
N SER A 651 9.92 -44.34 -2.59
CA SER A 651 10.44 -45.21 -3.67
C SER A 651 9.56 -46.41 -4.05
N ASP A 652 8.53 -46.75 -3.26
CA ASP A 652 7.74 -47.99 -3.41
C ASP A 652 6.22 -47.78 -3.65
N SER A 653 5.76 -46.55 -3.88
CA SER A 653 4.33 -46.25 -3.82
C SER A 653 3.56 -46.43 -5.14
N ALA A 654 2.84 -47.55 -5.24
CA ALA A 654 1.68 -47.69 -6.13
C ALA A 654 0.42 -46.97 -5.59
N ALA A 655 0.49 -46.44 -4.37
CA ALA A 655 -0.63 -45.88 -3.61
C ALA A 655 -0.80 -44.36 -3.75
N CYS A 656 0.08 -43.69 -4.50
CA CYS A 656 -0.02 -42.25 -4.70
C CYS A 656 -1.38 -41.87 -5.36
N GLY A 657 -2.17 -41.06 -4.67
CA GLY A 657 -3.47 -40.58 -5.16
C GLY A 657 -3.36 -39.36 -6.08
N VAL A 658 -2.29 -38.56 -5.93
CA VAL A 658 -2.12 -37.27 -6.60
C VAL A 658 -1.29 -37.43 -7.87
N SER A 659 -1.89 -37.17 -9.04
CA SER A 659 -1.22 -37.37 -10.33
C SER A 659 0.00 -36.45 -10.53
N ALA A 660 -0.08 -35.20 -10.08
CA ALA A 660 1.00 -34.21 -10.21
C ALA A 660 2.29 -34.64 -9.49
N LEU A 661 2.17 -35.20 -8.29
CA LEU A 661 3.32 -35.69 -7.51
C LEU A 661 3.96 -36.95 -8.14
N LYS A 662 3.18 -37.80 -8.84
CA LYS A 662 3.74 -38.92 -9.62
C LYS A 662 4.63 -38.45 -10.76
N SER A 663 4.23 -37.37 -11.43
CA SER A 663 5.00 -36.78 -12.54
C SER A 663 6.30 -36.18 -12.02
N LEU A 664 6.27 -35.46 -10.90
CA LEU A 664 7.47 -34.90 -10.26
C LEU A 664 8.51 -35.98 -9.91
N ARG A 665 8.07 -37.14 -9.41
CA ARG A 665 8.97 -38.28 -9.12
C ARG A 665 9.71 -38.78 -10.37
N GLN A 666 9.09 -38.67 -11.54
CA GLN A 666 9.63 -39.19 -12.80
C GLN A 666 10.54 -38.17 -13.50
N SER A 667 10.37 -36.87 -13.26
CA SER A 667 11.03 -35.78 -13.98
C SER A 667 12.40 -35.40 -13.41
N GLN A 668 12.62 -35.45 -12.08
CA GLN A 668 13.94 -35.35 -11.43
C GLN A 668 13.82 -35.49 -9.89
N GLN A 669 14.81 -36.11 -9.23
CA GLN A 669 14.89 -36.10 -7.76
C GLN A 669 15.45 -34.75 -7.29
N VAL A 670 14.59 -33.88 -6.75
CA VAL A 670 15.04 -32.71 -5.99
C VAL A 670 15.35 -33.14 -4.56
N PRO A 671 16.58 -32.95 -4.03
CA PRO A 671 16.94 -33.37 -2.67
C PRO A 671 16.00 -32.84 -1.59
N PHE A 672 15.48 -31.61 -1.75
CA PHE A 672 14.50 -31.02 -0.83
C PHE A 672 13.20 -31.84 -0.70
N ALA A 673 12.78 -32.51 -1.77
CA ALA A 673 11.55 -33.29 -1.81
C ALA A 673 11.66 -34.62 -1.02
N GLU A 674 12.86 -34.99 -0.58
CA GLU A 674 13.08 -36.14 0.30
C GLU A 674 12.66 -35.81 1.74
N GLN A 675 11.83 -36.68 2.33
CA GLN A 675 11.39 -36.56 3.73
C GLN A 675 10.76 -35.18 4.03
N LEU A 676 9.82 -34.74 3.18
CA LEU A 676 9.07 -33.49 3.41
C LEU A 676 8.30 -33.55 4.73
N ASP A 677 8.31 -32.46 5.46
CA ASP A 677 7.54 -32.25 6.68
C ASP A 677 7.00 -30.81 6.72
N ILE A 678 6.17 -30.49 7.72
CA ILE A 678 5.58 -29.15 7.85
C ILE A 678 6.68 -28.07 8.01
N PRO A 679 7.71 -28.23 8.87
CA PRO A 679 8.80 -27.27 8.97
C PRO A 679 9.50 -26.99 7.64
N LYS A 680 9.81 -28.01 6.83
CA LYS A 680 10.41 -27.84 5.50
C LYS A 680 9.51 -27.06 4.55
N LEU A 681 8.20 -27.35 4.53
CA LEU A 681 7.25 -26.61 3.69
C LEU A 681 7.14 -25.14 4.10
N LYS A 682 7.10 -24.86 5.41
CA LYS A 682 7.13 -23.47 5.93
C LYS A 682 8.44 -22.75 5.57
N ALA A 683 9.57 -23.43 5.69
CA ALA A 683 10.87 -22.88 5.31
C ALA A 683 10.95 -22.58 3.80
N PHE A 684 10.46 -23.49 2.95
CA PHE A 684 10.32 -23.24 1.53
C PHE A 684 9.45 -22.03 1.24
N ALA A 685 8.30 -21.90 1.93
CA ALA A 685 7.39 -20.79 1.69
C ALA A 685 8.03 -19.42 2.03
N LEU A 686 8.72 -19.34 3.16
CA LEU A 686 9.49 -18.16 3.56
C LEU A 686 10.58 -17.83 2.52
N MET A 687 11.40 -18.82 2.16
CA MET A 687 12.51 -18.64 1.21
C MET A 687 12.02 -18.27 -0.18
N PHE A 688 10.87 -18.80 -0.61
CA PHE A 688 10.20 -18.43 -1.85
C PHE A 688 9.79 -16.96 -1.84
N MET A 689 9.13 -16.50 -0.78
CA MET A 689 8.66 -15.11 -0.67
C MET A 689 9.84 -14.12 -0.66
N GLU A 690 10.89 -14.42 0.10
CA GLU A 690 12.11 -13.60 0.15
C GLU A 690 12.79 -13.47 -1.22
N ASP A 691 12.98 -14.58 -1.92
CA ASP A 691 13.62 -14.58 -3.24
C ASP A 691 12.74 -13.88 -4.29
N CYS A 692 11.42 -14.06 -4.24
CA CYS A 692 10.50 -13.39 -5.15
C CYS A 692 10.43 -11.88 -4.88
N TYR A 693 10.48 -11.46 -3.61
CA TYR A 693 10.53 -10.05 -3.24
C TYR A 693 11.77 -9.35 -3.80
N GLU A 694 12.94 -9.99 -3.70
CA GLU A 694 14.18 -9.48 -4.30
C GLU A 694 14.11 -9.37 -5.83
N ALA A 695 13.43 -10.31 -6.49
CA ALA A 695 13.20 -10.27 -7.93
C ALA A 695 12.23 -9.15 -8.35
N CYS A 696 11.34 -8.71 -7.46
CA CYS A 696 10.39 -7.62 -7.72
C CYS A 696 11.00 -6.20 -7.58
N ASN A 697 12.27 -6.08 -7.19
CA ASN A 697 12.93 -4.78 -7.07
C ASN A 697 13.21 -4.18 -8.46
N VAL A 698 12.62 -3.02 -8.74
CA VAL A 698 12.62 -2.43 -10.08
C VAL A 698 14.00 -1.98 -10.56
N SER A 699 14.95 -1.79 -9.64
CA SER A 699 16.30 -1.37 -10.03
C SER A 699 17.06 -2.44 -10.82
N ARG A 700 16.55 -3.68 -10.82
CA ARG A 700 17.16 -4.80 -11.55
C ARG A 700 16.91 -4.74 -13.05
N ASP A 701 15.83 -4.08 -13.48
CA ASP A 701 15.38 -4.11 -14.88
C ASP A 701 15.66 -2.81 -15.65
N GLU A 702 16.28 -1.80 -15.01
CA GLU A 702 16.52 -0.47 -15.61
C GLU A 702 17.26 -0.54 -16.96
N ALA A 703 18.14 -1.52 -17.13
CA ALA A 703 18.95 -1.69 -18.34
C ALA A 703 18.18 -2.29 -19.53
N HIS A 704 17.01 -2.89 -19.30
CA HIS A 704 16.20 -3.59 -20.31
C HIS A 704 15.06 -2.73 -20.89
N LEU A 705 14.89 -1.51 -20.38
CA LEU A 705 13.82 -0.61 -20.78
C LEU A 705 14.04 -0.05 -22.19
N SER A 706 12.97 -0.04 -22.99
CA SER A 706 12.94 0.61 -24.29
C SER A 706 12.89 2.15 -24.13
N PRO A 707 13.87 2.90 -24.68
CA PRO A 707 13.81 4.36 -24.68
C PRO A 707 12.59 4.92 -25.42
N GLU A 708 12.12 4.24 -26.48
CA GLU A 708 10.95 4.67 -27.23
C GLU A 708 9.66 4.52 -26.42
N GLN A 709 9.50 3.40 -25.71
CA GLN A 709 8.33 3.12 -24.87
C GLN A 709 8.23 4.10 -23.70
N THR A 710 9.34 4.30 -22.99
CA THR A 710 9.39 5.19 -21.82
C THR A 710 9.14 6.65 -22.23
N ALA A 711 9.72 7.10 -23.35
CA ALA A 711 9.47 8.41 -23.92
C ALA A 711 8.03 8.59 -24.39
N PHE A 712 7.45 7.56 -25.01
CA PHE A 712 6.04 7.53 -25.43
C PHE A 712 5.11 7.69 -24.22
N ASN A 713 5.28 6.88 -23.17
CA ASN A 713 4.49 6.95 -21.94
C ASN A 713 4.61 8.34 -21.28
N ARG A 714 5.83 8.89 -21.19
CA ARG A 714 6.07 10.25 -20.69
C ARG A 714 5.39 11.32 -21.54
N SER A 715 5.35 11.16 -22.87
CA SER A 715 4.71 12.11 -23.78
C SER A 715 3.19 12.16 -23.58
N LEU A 716 2.55 11.03 -23.32
CA LEU A 716 1.12 10.93 -23.02
C LEU A 716 0.76 11.62 -21.70
N ARG A 717 1.58 11.42 -20.66
CA ARG A 717 1.43 12.13 -19.38
C ARG A 717 1.48 13.66 -19.58
N LYS A 718 2.41 14.15 -20.39
CA LYS A 718 2.49 15.58 -20.77
C LYS A 718 1.28 16.04 -21.57
N PHE A 719 0.82 15.22 -22.52
CA PHE A 719 -0.36 15.51 -23.32
C PHE A 719 -1.60 15.68 -22.45
N ARG A 720 -1.84 14.74 -21.53
CA ARG A 720 -2.92 14.79 -20.53
C ARG A 720 -2.84 16.04 -19.67
N ARG A 721 -1.65 16.37 -19.15
CA ARG A 721 -1.43 17.60 -18.34
C ARG A 721 -1.77 18.88 -19.11
N SER A 722 -1.50 18.92 -20.42
CA SER A 722 -1.85 20.08 -21.26
C SER A 722 -3.34 20.18 -21.60
N ARG A 723 -4.12 19.12 -21.34
CA ARG A 723 -5.55 19.00 -21.69
C ARG A 723 -6.35 18.44 -20.51
N PRO A 724 -6.44 19.18 -19.39
CA PRO A 724 -7.13 18.71 -18.19
C PRO A 724 -8.62 18.42 -18.44
N TRP A 725 -9.22 19.05 -19.46
CA TRP A 725 -10.59 18.78 -19.90
C TRP A 725 -10.81 17.31 -20.26
N LEU A 726 -9.76 16.55 -20.64
CA LEU A 726 -9.85 15.14 -20.97
C LEU A 726 -10.36 14.28 -19.80
N ARG A 727 -10.26 14.74 -18.56
CA ARG A 727 -10.81 14.02 -17.40
C ARG A 727 -12.34 13.98 -17.34
N GLU A 728 -13.01 14.89 -18.04
CA GLU A 728 -14.47 14.98 -18.02
C GLU A 728 -15.08 13.91 -18.94
N ASN A 729 -16.28 13.43 -18.62
CA ASN A 729 -17.02 12.45 -19.43
C ASN A 729 -17.26 12.94 -20.86
N LEU A 730 -17.45 11.99 -21.78
CA LEU A 730 -17.91 12.33 -23.13
C LEU A 730 -19.24 13.08 -23.07
N SER A 731 -19.37 14.13 -23.87
CA SER A 731 -20.57 14.97 -23.88
C SER A 731 -20.91 15.51 -25.28
N GLY A 732 -22.17 15.93 -25.45
CA GLY A 732 -22.60 16.62 -26.66
C GLY A 732 -22.37 15.83 -27.96
N GLY A 733 -21.45 16.31 -28.79
CA GLY A 733 -21.14 15.73 -30.11
C GLY A 733 -20.02 14.69 -30.11
N ASP A 734 -19.38 14.44 -28.95
CA ASP A 734 -18.27 13.48 -28.83
C ASP A 734 -18.70 12.09 -29.34
N ARG A 735 -17.73 11.37 -29.92
CA ARG A 735 -17.96 10.05 -30.51
C ARG A 735 -16.92 9.08 -30.00
N PHE A 736 -17.36 7.92 -29.55
CA PHE A 736 -16.50 6.81 -29.20
C PHE A 736 -17.20 5.51 -29.57
N ASN A 737 -16.49 4.64 -30.28
CA ASN A 737 -17.02 3.37 -30.73
C ASN A 737 -15.89 2.35 -30.92
N ARG A 738 -16.26 1.11 -31.19
CA ARG A 738 -15.33 0.05 -31.57
C ARG A 738 -15.67 -0.56 -32.92
N ILE A 739 -14.65 -1.12 -33.54
CA ILE A 739 -14.78 -2.18 -34.53
C ILE A 739 -14.50 -3.48 -33.79
N SER A 740 -15.44 -4.42 -33.89
CA SER A 740 -15.33 -5.75 -33.30
C SER A 740 -15.69 -6.76 -34.39
N GLU A 741 -14.67 -7.40 -34.94
CA GLU A 741 -14.78 -8.50 -35.89
C GLU A 741 -14.40 -9.82 -35.21
N GLU A 742 -14.55 -10.95 -35.90
CA GLU A 742 -14.24 -12.26 -35.32
C GLU A 742 -12.80 -12.38 -34.79
N LYS A 743 -11.87 -11.64 -35.41
CA LYS A 743 -10.43 -11.72 -35.16
C LYS A 743 -9.78 -10.43 -34.65
N GLN A 744 -10.52 -9.31 -34.56
CA GLN A 744 -9.93 -7.98 -34.42
C GLN A 744 -10.82 -7.06 -33.58
N SER A 745 -10.18 -6.27 -32.71
CA SER A 745 -10.84 -5.27 -31.88
C SER A 745 -10.07 -3.95 -31.97
N LEU A 746 -10.73 -2.88 -32.40
CA LEU A 746 -10.14 -1.53 -32.49
C LEU A 746 -11.09 -0.49 -31.91
N PHE A 747 -10.57 0.39 -31.06
CA PHE A 747 -11.30 1.54 -30.52
C PHE A 747 -10.97 2.78 -31.32
N TYR A 748 -11.99 3.60 -31.59
CA TYR A 748 -11.80 4.89 -32.25
C TYR A 748 -12.77 5.92 -31.71
N GLY A 749 -12.37 7.19 -31.81
CA GLY A 749 -13.22 8.27 -31.32
C GLY A 749 -12.74 9.65 -31.73
N TRP A 750 -13.65 10.60 -31.59
CA TRP A 750 -13.43 12.03 -31.75
C TRP A 750 -14.01 12.74 -30.53
N ARG A 751 -13.27 13.72 -30.01
CA ARG A 751 -13.69 14.47 -28.83
C ARG A 751 -13.21 15.92 -28.93
N ALA A 752 -14.03 16.86 -28.44
CA ALA A 752 -13.69 18.28 -28.43
C ALA A 752 -13.66 18.85 -27.01
N ASN A 753 -12.78 19.82 -26.79
CA ASN A 753 -12.78 20.59 -25.55
C ASN A 753 -14.08 21.43 -25.47
N PRO A 754 -14.90 21.26 -24.41
CA PRO A 754 -16.18 21.96 -24.29
C PRO A 754 -16.02 23.48 -24.14
N GLU A 755 -14.88 23.95 -23.65
CA GLU A 755 -14.59 25.38 -23.46
C GLU A 755 -13.82 26.00 -24.63
N GLN A 756 -13.06 25.19 -25.39
CA GLN A 756 -12.25 25.61 -26.53
C GLN A 756 -12.44 24.66 -27.72
N PRO A 757 -13.52 24.79 -28.50
CA PRO A 757 -13.90 23.83 -29.53
C PRO A 757 -12.84 23.59 -30.63
N GLU A 758 -11.83 24.44 -30.75
CA GLU A 758 -10.66 24.26 -31.61
C GLU A 758 -9.68 23.19 -31.11
N ASP A 759 -9.61 22.94 -29.80
CA ASP A 759 -8.80 21.86 -29.22
C ASP A 759 -9.60 20.55 -29.28
N GLN A 760 -9.25 19.73 -30.26
CA GLN A 760 -9.94 18.47 -30.54
C GLN A 760 -8.93 17.33 -30.66
N VAL A 761 -9.37 16.14 -30.28
CA VAL A 761 -8.58 14.91 -30.36
C VAL A 761 -9.32 13.83 -31.14
N VAL A 762 -8.58 13.07 -31.92
CA VAL A 762 -9.05 11.84 -32.59
C VAL A 762 -8.11 10.71 -32.24
N MET A 763 -8.67 9.54 -31.98
CA MET A 763 -7.90 8.35 -31.63
C MET A 763 -8.29 7.18 -32.53
N ALA A 764 -7.30 6.35 -32.88
CA ALA A 764 -7.48 4.95 -33.23
C ALA A 764 -6.50 4.10 -32.40
N ALA A 765 -7.00 3.07 -31.73
CA ALA A 765 -6.23 2.19 -30.86
C ALA A 765 -6.61 0.72 -31.11
N HIS A 766 -5.65 -0.08 -31.57
CA HIS A 766 -5.85 -1.49 -31.85
C HIS A 766 -5.71 -2.29 -30.56
N MET A 767 -6.82 -2.84 -30.08
CA MET A 767 -6.94 -3.43 -28.74
C MET A 767 -6.73 -4.94 -28.72
N GLY A 768 -6.71 -5.60 -29.89
CA GLY A 768 -6.45 -7.03 -29.92
C GLY A 768 -6.62 -7.65 -31.30
N GLY A 769 -5.77 -8.62 -31.63
CA GLY A 769 -5.96 -9.52 -32.78
C GLY A 769 -5.18 -9.17 -34.04
N GLU A 770 -5.66 -9.65 -35.20
CA GLU A 770 -4.98 -9.50 -36.50
C GLU A 770 -4.94 -8.05 -36.99
N PRO A 771 -3.96 -7.63 -37.83
CA PRO A 771 -3.87 -6.26 -38.34
C PRO A 771 -5.14 -5.76 -39.04
N LEU A 772 -5.54 -4.52 -38.77
CA LEU A 772 -6.73 -3.87 -39.32
C LEU A 772 -6.37 -2.58 -40.06
N THR A 773 -6.98 -2.40 -41.24
CA THR A 773 -6.88 -1.15 -42.00
C THR A 773 -7.82 -0.09 -41.43
N VAL A 774 -7.26 1.07 -41.12
CA VAL A 774 -7.91 2.22 -40.49
C VAL A 774 -8.30 3.28 -41.51
N THR A 775 -9.57 3.70 -41.49
CA THR A 775 -10.13 4.79 -42.32
C THR A 775 -10.91 5.81 -41.50
N LEU A 776 -10.21 6.55 -40.62
CA LEU A 776 -10.83 7.51 -39.68
C LEU A 776 -11.68 8.59 -40.37
N GLY A 777 -11.27 9.04 -41.56
CA GLY A 777 -12.04 10.00 -42.38
C GLY A 777 -13.44 9.50 -42.70
N ASP A 778 -13.57 8.20 -43.03
CA ASP A 778 -14.85 7.57 -43.33
C ASP A 778 -15.64 7.26 -42.04
N TRP A 779 -14.99 6.72 -41.01
CA TRP A 779 -15.68 6.33 -39.78
C TRP A 779 -16.23 7.52 -38.98
N LEU A 780 -15.46 8.61 -38.93
CA LEU A 780 -15.80 9.80 -38.16
C LEU A 780 -16.30 10.97 -39.02
N GLN A 781 -16.27 10.82 -40.36
CA GLN A 781 -16.67 11.85 -41.32
C GLN A 781 -15.81 13.11 -41.19
N LEU A 782 -14.48 12.94 -41.18
CA LEU A 782 -13.49 13.98 -40.97
C LEU A 782 -12.78 14.38 -42.28
N ASP A 783 -12.50 15.66 -42.46
CA ASP A 783 -11.49 16.11 -43.42
C ASP A 783 -10.10 15.96 -42.80
N LEU A 784 -9.42 14.86 -43.12
CA LEU A 784 -8.11 14.53 -42.55
C LEU A 784 -7.00 15.52 -42.94
N GLY A 785 -7.24 16.43 -43.90
CA GLY A 785 -6.33 17.55 -44.16
C GLY A 785 -6.24 18.57 -43.02
N GLU A 786 -7.22 18.56 -42.10
CA GLU A 786 -7.25 19.41 -40.91
C GLU A 786 -6.58 18.78 -39.67
N TRP A 787 -6.02 17.57 -39.79
CA TRP A 787 -5.51 16.80 -38.66
C TRP A 787 -4.03 16.49 -38.81
N LYS A 788 -3.32 16.41 -37.68
CA LYS A 788 -1.92 15.99 -37.60
C LYS A 788 -1.72 14.99 -36.48
N VAL A 789 -0.75 14.11 -36.64
CA VAL A 789 -0.33 13.17 -35.60
C VAL A 789 0.23 13.96 -34.42
N ALA A 790 -0.36 13.77 -33.24
CA ALA A 790 0.17 14.30 -31.99
C ALA A 790 1.12 13.29 -31.34
N ILE A 791 0.66 12.04 -31.21
CA ILE A 791 1.40 10.94 -30.58
C ILE A 791 1.05 9.65 -31.33
N ALA A 792 2.06 8.82 -31.59
CA ALA A 792 1.92 7.49 -32.18
C ALA A 792 2.66 6.47 -31.30
N SER A 793 2.14 5.24 -31.22
CA SER A 793 2.81 4.14 -30.53
C SER A 793 4.22 3.88 -31.08
N PRO A 794 5.16 3.36 -30.27
CA PRO A 794 6.52 3.04 -30.71
C PRO A 794 6.58 2.24 -32.02
N GLY A 795 7.58 2.53 -32.87
CA GLY A 795 7.76 1.94 -34.20
C GLY A 795 6.76 2.33 -35.29
N LEU A 796 5.59 2.91 -34.96
CA LEU A 796 4.54 3.19 -35.96
C LEU A 796 4.93 4.33 -36.91
N GLN A 797 5.44 5.44 -36.37
CA GLN A 797 5.80 6.61 -37.18
C GLN A 797 7.04 6.38 -38.05
N GLU A 798 8.05 5.68 -37.52
CA GLU A 798 9.30 5.40 -38.24
C GLU A 798 9.12 4.47 -39.44
N SER A 799 8.09 3.62 -39.39
CA SER A 799 7.75 2.72 -40.49
C SER A 799 7.13 3.43 -41.71
N GLY A 800 6.75 4.70 -41.59
CA GLY A 800 5.99 5.44 -42.61
C GLY A 800 4.53 4.98 -42.73
N ALA A 801 4.06 4.07 -41.85
CA ALA A 801 2.71 3.51 -41.91
C ALA A 801 1.60 4.57 -41.81
N ILE A 802 1.87 5.70 -41.15
CA ILE A 802 0.90 6.78 -40.91
C ILE A 802 1.18 8.05 -41.72
N ASP A 803 2.00 7.95 -42.79
CA ASP A 803 2.26 9.08 -43.70
C ASP A 803 1.00 9.53 -44.46
N ASP A 804 0.08 8.60 -44.73
CA ASP A 804 -1.25 8.88 -45.28
C ASP A 804 -2.34 8.56 -44.25
N LEU A 805 -2.81 9.58 -43.54
CA LEU A 805 -3.86 9.43 -42.53
C LEU A 805 -5.21 8.96 -43.10
N ARG A 806 -5.41 8.99 -44.43
CA ARG A 806 -6.66 8.53 -45.07
C ARG A 806 -6.80 7.01 -45.02
N LEU A 807 -5.68 6.29 -45.02
CA LEU A 807 -5.65 4.83 -45.05
C LEU A 807 -4.31 4.33 -44.50
N PHE A 808 -4.33 3.67 -43.36
CA PHE A 808 -3.14 3.06 -42.74
C PHE A 808 -3.50 1.77 -42.01
N GLU A 809 -2.52 0.92 -41.72
CA GLU A 809 -2.73 -0.33 -40.97
C GLU A 809 -2.27 -0.16 -39.52
N LEU A 810 -3.06 -0.66 -38.57
CA LEU A 810 -2.64 -0.84 -37.19
C LEU A 810 -2.63 -2.33 -36.83
N LYS A 811 -1.66 -2.73 -36.02
CA LYS A 811 -1.53 -4.07 -35.43
C LYS A 811 -1.82 -4.02 -33.94
N ASP A 812 -1.93 -5.18 -33.30
CA ASP A 812 -2.13 -5.28 -31.85
C ASP A 812 -1.17 -4.37 -31.07
N SER A 813 -1.69 -3.69 -30.06
CA SER A 813 -0.99 -2.70 -29.22
C SER A 813 -0.52 -1.42 -29.92
N GLN A 814 -0.84 -1.22 -31.20
CA GLN A 814 -0.55 0.04 -31.90
C GLN A 814 -1.70 1.03 -31.82
N ALA A 815 -1.36 2.31 -31.72
CA ALA A 815 -2.34 3.38 -31.65
C ALA A 815 -1.78 4.70 -32.18
N VAL A 816 -2.70 5.57 -32.59
CA VAL A 816 -2.40 6.93 -33.02
C VAL A 816 -3.41 7.91 -32.42
N LEU A 817 -2.88 9.04 -31.94
CA LEU A 817 -3.62 10.19 -31.43
C LEU A 817 -3.36 11.37 -32.36
N LEU A 818 -4.43 11.95 -32.87
CA LEU A 818 -4.42 13.12 -33.74
C LEU A 818 -4.96 14.34 -33.00
N VAL A 819 -4.45 15.51 -33.35
CA VAL A 819 -5.02 16.80 -32.97
C VAL A 819 -5.33 17.61 -34.21
N ARG A 820 -6.29 18.53 -34.09
CA ARG A 820 -6.56 19.48 -35.16
C ARG A 820 -5.34 20.38 -35.40
N ALA A 821 -5.02 20.62 -36.67
CA ALA A 821 -3.75 21.19 -37.13
C ALA A 821 -3.57 22.67 -36.76
#